data_AF-A0A0E0R6Y8-F1
#
_entry.id   AF-A0A0E0R6Y8-F1
#
_cell.length_a   1.000
_cell.length_b   1.000
_cell.length_c   1.000
_cell.angle_alpha   90.00
_cell.angle_beta   90.00
_cell.angle_gamma   90.00
#
_symmetry.space_group_name_H-M   'P 1'
#
loop_
_entity.id
_entity.type
_entity.pdbx_description
1 polymer ?
#
loop_
_entity_poly.entity_id
_entity_poly.type
_entity_poly.pdbx_seq_one_letter_code
_entity_poly.pdbx_strand_id
1 'polypeptide(L)'
;MARSSADDMELKRSCEAGILSKEKDRETVVMSMRVAKGRGVWGKAGKLASRHMAKPRVLAVTTKKKGQRTKAFVRVLKYSNGGVLEPAKVYKMKHLSKVEVVPNDPSGCTFLLGFDNLRSQSVSPPQWTMRNKDDRNRFLMCILNMCKEIYGAIPKVVGMDVVEMAMWAKDNTTVKVTQVSTKDGPIESLVGEADSQVAIQKDLVLQTEDEDTEALLDTYIMAIGEAEAFSERMKRELVALESANVYALMETETVIEEVLEGLEIASICVEDFDEWLGIFNVKLRHMREDIQSIEWRNNKLELQSDSNVALIDELDKMLVLLQIPPEYEASLTGGSFDEGNMVKNIEACEWLTSAIKNLEASNLDPIYVREKRAEFVLLKCTFVRRASEFLRNYFPSLIDFMLNDKGNFSQRGQLQRPDHADMRYKCRTYARLLQFIKNLDKSCLMPLRKSYCHSLNLLIRREAREFSSELRAGSKASKSSTPLFEGPASANQSISITDTTADAYCKMITSSFFAHFMCFDVAALAPSDESDNNNPVAVSEPPGSSAKPINSSAELGVLNQFLQELLDGIQEDFYAIVDWAFKLDPLSCISMHGITDRYLSGQKAEFVDDACYQIEKYERNVRQIGVVPYIPRFSQLAARMEQYINGSRDLVDQAYTKIVTIMFVTLEKIAQVEPKYVDIVLLENYAAFQHSLYDLANVVPTLAKYYHQASEAYEQACSRHINLVIYIHFEKLFQFARKIEELMYNMSPEEIPFQVGMSKVDFRKMLKSSLSGLDKTINAMYRKLQKNITAEELLPSLWDKCKKEFLDKYATFLKLISKIYPSETVISVNEMKDTLASL
;
A
#
# COMPACT_ATOMS: atom_id res chain seq x y z
N MET A 1 25.66 6.29 30.58
CA MET A 1 24.85 6.99 31.60
C MET A 1 24.59 8.44 31.16
N ALA A 2 23.86 8.72 30.08
CA ALA A 2 23.92 10.03 29.43
C ALA A 2 23.35 11.18 30.32
N ARG A 3 23.81 12.42 30.06
CA ARG A 3 23.12 13.66 30.48
C ARG A 3 22.00 13.92 29.47
N SER A 4 20.74 13.92 29.88
CA SER A 4 19.62 14.45 29.11
C SER A 4 18.43 14.70 30.04
N SER A 5 17.93 15.94 30.11
CA SER A 5 16.69 16.25 30.84
C SER A 5 15.46 15.55 30.24
N ALA A 6 15.58 14.96 29.05
CA ALA A 6 14.53 14.18 28.43
C ALA A 6 14.29 12.85 29.17
N ASP A 7 15.35 12.17 29.62
CA ASP A 7 15.24 10.92 30.41
C ASP A 7 14.53 11.18 31.75
N ASP A 8 14.79 12.34 32.38
CA ASP A 8 14.14 12.76 33.64
C ASP A 8 12.65 13.04 33.42
N MET A 9 12.28 13.69 32.31
CA MET A 9 10.87 13.97 31.98
C MET A 9 10.11 12.70 31.61
N GLU A 10 10.75 11.78 30.87
CA GLU A 10 10.17 10.48 30.55
C GLU A 10 9.97 9.64 31.81
N LEU A 11 11.00 9.56 32.67
CA LEU A 11 10.92 8.87 33.96
C LEU A 11 9.82 9.47 34.84
N LYS A 12 9.65 10.80 34.85
CA LYS A 12 8.58 11.50 35.55
C LYS A 12 7.21 11.10 35.02
N ARG A 13 6.99 11.12 33.69
CA ARG A 13 5.72 10.68 33.08
C ARG A 13 5.41 9.22 33.39
N SER A 14 6.42 8.34 33.33
CA SER A 14 6.25 6.92 33.69
C SER A 14 5.90 6.74 35.17
N CYS A 15 6.45 7.57 36.06
CA CYS A 15 6.06 7.58 37.47
C CYS A 15 4.62 8.08 37.67
N GLU A 16 4.23 9.16 36.98
CA GLU A 16 2.86 9.70 37.03
C GLU A 16 1.85 8.65 36.55
N ALA A 17 2.10 8.00 35.41
CA ALA A 17 1.26 6.92 34.90
C ALA A 17 1.18 5.73 35.88
N GLY A 18 2.32 5.32 36.44
CA GLY A 18 2.38 4.24 37.42
C GLY A 18 1.60 4.54 38.71
N ILE A 19 1.63 5.80 39.16
CA ILE A 19 0.91 6.24 40.37
C ILE A 19 -0.59 6.40 40.09
N LEU A 20 -0.97 6.99 38.96
CA LEU A 20 -2.37 7.16 38.54
C LEU A 20 -3.10 5.83 38.33
N SER A 21 -2.39 4.77 37.93
CA SER A 21 -2.97 3.44 37.74
C SER A 21 -3.53 2.80 39.03
N LYS A 22 -3.19 3.31 40.23
CA LYS A 22 -3.56 2.71 41.52
C LYS A 22 -4.20 3.66 42.53
N GLU A 23 -4.15 4.98 42.36
CA GLU A 23 -4.72 5.94 43.32
C GLU A 23 -5.80 6.82 42.66
N LYS A 24 -6.97 6.95 43.32
CA LYS A 24 -8.14 7.71 42.82
C LYS A 24 -7.92 9.23 42.75
N ASP A 25 -6.93 9.77 43.47
CA ASP A 25 -6.67 11.21 43.53
C ASP A 25 -5.38 11.59 42.79
N ARG A 26 -5.43 12.67 41.98
CA ARG A 26 -4.27 13.17 41.23
C ARG A 26 -3.16 13.70 42.14
N GLU A 27 -2.10 12.92 42.31
CA GLU A 27 -0.84 13.42 42.86
C GLU A 27 0.08 13.93 41.76
N THR A 28 0.77 15.03 42.03
CA THR A 28 1.75 15.62 41.11
C THR A 28 3.14 15.12 41.46
N VAL A 29 3.87 14.55 40.49
CA VAL A 29 5.28 14.16 40.70
C VAL A 29 6.13 15.42 40.58
N VAL A 30 6.87 15.75 41.63
CA VAL A 30 7.79 16.90 41.65
C VAL A 30 9.11 16.51 41.00
N MET A 31 9.68 15.37 41.42
CA MET A 31 10.97 14.85 40.95
C MET A 31 10.96 13.32 41.02
N SER A 32 11.64 12.65 40.07
CA SER A 32 11.85 11.20 40.09
C SER A 32 13.29 10.85 39.75
N MET A 33 13.87 9.88 40.47
CA MET A 33 15.27 9.46 40.28
C MET A 33 15.40 7.94 40.40
N ARG A 34 16.22 7.35 39.52
CA ARG A 34 16.56 5.92 39.57
C ARG A 34 17.55 5.68 40.70
N VAL A 35 17.31 4.68 41.52
CA VAL A 35 18.15 4.33 42.67
C VAL A 35 18.35 2.82 42.80
N ALA A 36 19.43 2.41 43.43
CA ALA A 36 19.63 1.03 43.86
C ALA A 36 19.26 0.89 45.34
N LYS A 37 18.42 -0.10 45.67
CA LYS A 37 18.00 -0.39 47.05
C LYS A 37 18.85 -1.52 47.64
N GLY A 38 19.61 -1.24 48.70
CA GLY A 38 20.31 -2.20 49.54
C GLY A 38 19.55 -2.52 50.85
N ARG A 39 19.93 -3.63 51.53
CA ARG A 39 19.54 -3.86 52.93
C ARG A 39 20.64 -3.30 53.83
N GLY A 40 20.31 -2.38 54.74
CA GLY A 40 21.27 -1.95 55.77
C GLY A 40 21.55 -3.09 56.74
N VAL A 41 22.80 -3.33 57.10
CA VAL A 41 23.16 -4.18 58.26
C VAL A 41 23.61 -3.22 59.34
N TRP A 42 22.89 -3.15 60.45
CA TRP A 42 23.34 -2.43 61.64
C TRP A 42 23.97 -3.46 62.58
N GLY A 43 25.30 -3.44 62.70
CA GLY A 43 26.02 -4.15 63.77
C GLY A 43 26.83 -5.39 63.35
N LYS A 44 28.11 -5.34 63.77
CA LYS A 44 29.16 -6.38 63.84
C LYS A 44 29.59 -7.07 62.53
N ALA A 45 30.81 -6.74 62.12
CA ALA A 45 31.56 -7.43 61.08
C ALA A 45 31.75 -8.91 61.46
N GLY A 46 31.17 -9.81 60.67
CA GLY A 46 31.32 -11.24 60.87
C GLY A 46 30.64 -12.05 59.78
N LYS A 47 31.45 -12.63 58.90
CA LYS A 47 31.18 -13.69 57.91
C LYS A 47 30.41 -13.30 56.64
N LEU A 48 31.17 -13.31 55.54
CA LEU A 48 30.74 -13.34 54.14
C LEU A 48 29.66 -14.42 53.94
N ALA A 49 28.41 -13.99 53.70
CA ALA A 49 27.35 -14.87 53.27
C ALA A 49 26.55 -14.20 52.14
N SER A 50 26.68 -14.78 50.95
CA SER A 50 25.76 -14.71 49.80
C SER A 50 25.55 -13.36 49.10
N ARG A 51 25.87 -13.34 47.79
CA ARG A 51 25.52 -12.30 46.81
C ARG A 51 24.02 -11.95 46.89
N HIS A 52 23.66 -10.89 47.61
CA HIS A 52 22.35 -10.25 47.49
C HIS A 52 22.50 -8.95 46.70
N MET A 53 22.20 -9.02 45.40
CA MET A 53 22.29 -7.87 44.49
C MET A 53 21.35 -6.73 44.91
N ALA A 54 21.85 -5.49 44.85
CA ALA A 54 21.05 -4.29 45.05
C ALA A 54 19.92 -4.23 44.02
N LYS A 55 18.68 -3.97 44.46
CA LYS A 55 17.50 -4.03 43.59
C LYS A 55 17.25 -2.67 42.92
N PRO A 56 17.12 -2.56 41.59
CA PRO A 56 16.81 -1.29 40.93
C PRO A 56 15.40 -0.83 41.29
N ARG A 57 15.27 0.43 41.69
CA ARG A 57 14.02 1.10 42.09
C ARG A 57 14.00 2.53 41.56
N VAL A 58 12.85 3.17 41.61
CA VAL A 58 12.71 4.61 41.36
C VAL A 58 12.15 5.27 42.61
N LEU A 59 12.76 6.36 43.06
CA LEU A 59 12.18 7.23 44.08
C LEU A 59 11.53 8.42 43.39
N ALA A 60 10.27 8.69 43.71
CA ALA A 60 9.54 9.84 43.24
C ALA A 60 9.05 10.66 44.43
N VAL A 61 9.30 11.97 44.42
CA VAL A 61 8.71 12.88 45.39
C VAL A 61 7.42 13.44 44.80
N THR A 62 6.32 13.29 45.52
CA THR A 62 4.99 13.67 45.05
C THR A 62 4.30 14.62 46.01
N THR A 63 3.44 15.49 45.49
CA THR A 63 2.59 16.35 46.29
C THR A 63 1.12 16.19 45.94
N LYS A 64 0.28 16.28 46.97
CA LYS A 64 -1.18 16.20 46.88
C LYS A 64 -1.78 17.41 47.57
N LYS A 65 -2.56 18.21 46.84
CA LYS A 65 -3.32 19.33 47.40
C LYS A 65 -4.64 18.83 47.96
N LYS A 66 -4.95 19.12 49.22
CA LYS A 66 -6.26 18.86 49.84
C LYS A 66 -6.75 20.15 50.49
N GLY A 67 -7.57 20.92 49.76
CA GLY A 67 -7.95 22.29 50.14
C GLY A 67 -6.76 23.26 50.10
N GLN A 68 -6.58 24.06 51.16
CA GLN A 68 -5.42 24.97 51.30
C GLN A 68 -4.13 24.28 51.81
N ARG A 69 -4.18 23.00 52.18
CA ARG A 69 -3.01 22.27 52.71
C ARG A 69 -2.42 21.32 51.66
N THR A 70 -1.12 21.46 51.42
CA THR A 70 -0.34 20.54 50.57
C THR A 70 0.24 19.42 51.43
N LYS A 71 0.20 18.17 50.97
CA LYS A 71 0.90 17.04 51.59
C LYS A 71 1.95 16.50 50.64
N ALA A 72 3.14 16.19 51.15
CA ALA A 72 4.23 15.60 50.37
C ALA A 72 4.51 14.14 50.77
N PHE A 73 4.90 13.34 49.77
CA PHE A 73 5.22 11.93 49.93
C PHE A 73 6.49 11.57 49.16
N VAL A 74 7.23 10.58 49.66
CA VAL A 74 8.29 9.90 48.92
C VAL A 74 7.78 8.52 48.53
N ARG A 75 7.53 8.31 47.23
CA ARG A 75 7.11 7.04 46.65
C ARG A 75 8.30 6.23 46.15
N VAL A 76 8.28 4.94 46.44
CA VAL A 76 9.20 3.94 45.88
C VAL A 76 8.43 3.17 44.80
N LEU A 77 8.94 3.13 43.58
CA LEU A 77 8.41 2.34 42.49
C LEU A 77 9.36 1.18 42.14
N LYS A 78 8.79 0.06 41.69
CA LYS A 78 9.49 -1.13 41.19
C LYS A 78 9.18 -1.31 39.70
N TYR A 79 10.11 -1.89 38.96
CA TYR A 79 9.86 -2.35 37.59
C TYR A 79 9.10 -3.68 37.64
N SER A 80 7.99 -3.79 36.88
CA SER A 80 7.27 -5.05 36.64
C SER A 80 7.69 -5.68 35.31
N ASN A 81 7.23 -6.91 35.05
CA ASN A 81 7.51 -7.62 33.79
C ASN A 81 6.96 -6.78 32.61
N GLY A 82 7.85 -6.32 31.72
CA GLY A 82 7.50 -5.40 30.63
C GLY A 82 8.00 -3.96 30.80
N GLY A 83 8.73 -3.63 31.88
CA GLY A 83 9.39 -2.32 32.04
C GLY A 83 8.49 -1.21 32.61
N VAL A 84 7.24 -1.52 32.96
CA VAL A 84 6.30 -0.58 33.58
C VAL A 84 6.65 -0.34 35.06
N LEU A 85 6.46 0.89 35.54
CA LEU A 85 6.71 1.28 36.93
C LEU A 85 5.45 1.10 37.79
N GLU A 86 5.56 0.28 38.82
CA GLU A 86 4.48 0.06 39.80
C GLU A 86 4.85 0.64 41.17
N PRO A 87 3.92 1.32 41.86
CA PRO A 87 4.10 1.73 43.25
C PRO A 87 4.39 0.53 44.16
N ALA A 88 5.46 0.62 44.94
CA ALA A 88 5.91 -0.42 45.87
C ALA A 88 5.80 0.01 47.35
N LYS A 89 6.09 1.27 47.67
CA LYS A 89 5.96 1.80 49.04
C LYS A 89 5.79 3.32 49.03
N VAL A 90 5.04 3.87 49.99
CA VAL A 90 4.83 5.31 50.15
C VAL A 90 5.28 5.72 51.55
N TYR A 91 6.12 6.75 51.63
CA TYR A 91 6.54 7.37 52.88
C TYR A 91 5.95 8.77 52.98
N LYS A 92 5.24 9.07 54.07
CA LYS A 92 4.70 10.42 54.32
C LYS A 92 5.81 11.32 54.81
N MET A 93 6.07 12.42 54.11
CA MET A 93 7.20 13.30 54.40
C MET A 93 7.07 14.00 55.77
N LYS A 94 5.84 14.19 56.28
CA LYS A 94 5.58 14.71 57.64
C LYS A 94 6.20 13.89 58.78
N HIS A 95 6.61 12.64 58.52
CA HIS A 95 7.23 11.76 59.51
C HIS A 95 8.73 11.58 59.28
N LEU A 96 9.33 12.31 58.32
CA LEU A 96 10.77 12.25 58.08
C LEU A 96 11.47 13.03 59.20
N SER A 97 12.26 12.35 60.02
CA SER A 97 12.97 12.96 61.14
C SER A 97 14.47 13.03 60.95
N LYS A 98 15.04 12.13 60.14
CA LYS A 98 16.48 12.07 59.90
C LYS A 98 16.81 11.75 58.45
N VAL A 99 17.78 12.47 57.89
CA VAL A 99 18.40 12.17 56.61
C VAL A 99 19.88 11.92 56.86
N GLU A 100 20.37 10.73 56.54
CA GLU A 100 21.74 10.32 56.86
C GLU A 100 22.47 9.83 55.61
N VAL A 101 23.57 10.49 55.25
CA VAL A 101 24.49 9.97 54.22
C VAL A 101 25.45 8.98 54.89
N VAL A 102 25.65 7.82 54.25
CA VAL A 102 26.46 6.74 54.82
C VAL A 102 27.93 7.15 54.80
N PRO A 103 28.59 7.29 55.97
CA PRO A 103 29.99 7.77 56.03
C PRO A 103 30.99 6.74 55.50
N ASN A 104 30.65 5.44 55.54
CA ASN A 104 31.51 4.34 55.11
C ASN A 104 31.42 4.03 53.60
N ASP A 105 30.69 4.83 52.81
CA ASP A 105 30.60 4.69 51.37
C ASP A 105 31.60 5.63 50.67
N PRO A 106 32.69 5.12 50.05
CA PRO A 106 33.70 5.96 49.40
C PRO A 106 33.14 6.72 48.18
N SER A 107 32.03 6.29 47.60
CA SER A 107 31.36 7.01 46.51
C SER A 107 30.54 8.21 47.01
N GLY A 108 30.18 8.23 48.30
CA GLY A 108 29.25 9.17 48.91
C GLY A 108 27.84 9.14 48.31
N CYS A 109 27.49 8.22 47.43
CA CYS A 109 26.20 8.23 46.73
C CYS A 109 25.06 7.58 47.54
N THR A 110 25.39 6.96 48.68
CA THR A 110 24.44 6.20 49.50
C THR A 110 23.90 7.00 50.69
N PHE A 111 22.58 6.98 50.87
CA PHE A 111 21.88 7.65 51.96
C PHE A 111 20.72 6.83 52.53
N LEU A 112 20.26 7.22 53.71
CA LEU A 112 19.11 6.67 54.43
C LEU A 112 18.12 7.78 54.77
N LEU A 113 16.83 7.42 54.73
CA LEU A 113 15.73 8.27 55.16
C LEU A 113 15.08 7.63 56.39
N GLY A 114 15.21 8.27 57.54
CA GLY A 114 14.66 7.87 58.82
C GLY A 114 13.28 8.49 59.03
N PHE A 115 12.27 7.63 59.22
CA PHE A 115 10.89 8.05 59.48
C PHE A 115 10.42 7.58 60.86
N ASP A 116 9.80 8.45 61.65
CA ASP A 116 9.40 8.19 63.05
C ASP A 116 8.33 7.11 63.21
N ASN A 117 7.56 6.84 62.15
CA ASN A 117 6.39 5.95 62.20
C ASN A 117 6.69 4.45 61.97
N LEU A 118 7.94 4.00 62.01
CA LEU A 118 8.27 2.57 61.91
C LEU A 118 8.20 1.92 63.29
N ARG A 119 7.03 1.37 63.66
CA ARG A 119 6.73 0.66 64.92
C ARG A 119 7.55 -0.63 65.19
N SER A 120 8.68 -0.83 64.53
CA SER A 120 9.62 -1.91 64.87
C SER A 120 11.07 -1.45 64.72
N GLN A 121 11.75 -1.25 65.85
CA GLN A 121 13.20 -0.99 65.91
C GLN A 121 14.06 -2.17 65.35
N SER A 122 13.45 -3.28 64.93
CA SER A 122 14.15 -4.50 64.50
C SER A 122 14.50 -4.57 63.01
N VAL A 123 14.14 -3.57 62.19
CA VAL A 123 14.46 -3.56 60.75
C VAL A 123 15.22 -2.30 60.39
N SER A 124 16.50 -2.47 60.07
CA SER A 124 17.37 -1.41 59.56
C SER A 124 16.72 -0.68 58.37
N PRO A 125 16.74 0.67 58.34
CA PRO A 125 16.21 1.42 57.22
C PRO A 125 16.93 1.04 55.92
N PRO A 126 16.20 1.00 54.77
CA PRO A 126 16.82 0.65 53.50
C PRO A 126 17.83 1.71 53.09
N GLN A 127 18.97 1.26 52.57
CA GLN A 127 19.99 2.12 51.98
C GLN A 127 19.65 2.37 50.51
N TRP A 128 19.72 3.64 50.11
CA TRP A 128 19.46 4.07 48.73
C TRP A 128 20.75 4.62 48.14
N THR A 129 21.21 4.01 47.06
CA THR A 129 22.42 4.44 46.36
C THR A 129 22.04 5.11 45.04
N MET A 130 22.44 6.38 44.91
CA MET A 130 22.28 7.18 43.69
C MET A 130 23.40 6.91 42.70
N ARG A 131 23.25 7.46 41.49
CA ARG A 131 24.21 7.29 40.42
C ARG A 131 25.49 8.10 40.61
N ASN A 132 25.38 9.30 41.17
CA ASN A 132 26.47 10.21 41.47
C ASN A 132 26.07 11.12 42.66
N LYS A 133 27.03 11.88 43.19
CA LYS A 133 26.79 12.79 44.32
C LYS A 133 25.85 13.95 43.96
N ASP A 134 25.86 14.42 42.71
CA ASP A 134 24.99 15.52 42.25
C ASP A 134 23.51 15.11 42.27
N ASP A 135 23.20 13.91 41.81
CA ASP A 135 21.87 13.32 41.79
C ASP A 135 21.36 13.13 43.23
N ARG A 136 22.23 12.62 44.11
CA ARG A 136 21.95 12.53 45.56
C ARG A 136 21.63 13.91 46.13
N ASN A 137 22.48 14.91 45.89
CA ASN A 137 22.32 16.26 46.43
C ASN A 137 21.05 16.92 45.90
N ARG A 138 20.77 16.79 44.61
CA ARG A 138 19.55 17.28 43.97
C ARG A 138 18.29 16.69 44.58
N PHE A 139 18.28 15.38 44.81
CA PHE A 139 17.15 14.70 45.42
C PHE A 139 16.94 15.09 46.88
N LEU A 140 18.02 15.12 47.67
CA LEU A 140 17.96 15.44 49.09
C LEU A 140 17.57 16.91 49.32
N MET A 141 18.11 17.84 48.53
CA MET A 141 17.69 19.24 48.56
C MET A 141 16.21 19.41 48.22
N CYS A 142 15.72 18.68 47.21
CA CYS A 142 14.30 18.67 46.86
C CYS A 142 13.44 18.24 48.07
N ILE A 143 13.83 17.15 48.76
CA ILE A 143 13.14 16.69 49.97
C ILE A 143 13.20 17.72 51.10
N LEU A 144 14.38 18.27 51.39
CA LEU A 144 14.57 19.22 52.49
C LEU A 144 13.81 20.53 52.26
N ASN A 145 13.85 21.06 51.03
CA ASN A 145 13.09 22.25 50.64
C ASN A 145 11.58 22.01 50.78
N MET A 146 11.07 20.86 50.32
CA MET A 146 9.66 20.51 50.53
C MET A 146 9.30 20.32 52.01
N CYS A 147 10.19 19.76 52.83
CA CYS A 147 9.95 19.68 54.28
C CYS A 147 9.83 21.07 54.89
N LYS A 148 10.74 21.98 54.53
CA LYS A 148 10.73 23.38 54.99
C LYS A 148 9.48 24.14 54.51
N GLU A 149 9.17 24.06 53.22
CA GLU A 149 8.06 24.79 52.60
C GLU A 149 6.68 24.29 53.06
N ILE A 150 6.50 22.97 53.22
CA ILE A 150 5.19 22.38 53.50
C ILE A 150 4.96 22.18 55.00
N TYR A 151 6.01 21.87 55.77
CA TYR A 151 5.89 21.51 57.20
C TYR A 151 6.64 22.46 58.15
N GLY A 152 7.38 23.46 57.65
CA GLY A 152 8.07 24.45 58.47
C GLY A 152 9.29 23.92 59.26
N ALA A 153 9.58 22.62 59.18
CA ALA A 153 10.66 21.97 59.91
C ALA A 153 11.57 21.18 58.95
N ILE A 154 12.87 21.19 59.23
CA ILE A 154 13.88 20.47 58.47
C ILE A 154 14.32 19.24 59.29
N PRO A 155 14.33 18.02 58.72
CA PRO A 155 14.79 16.83 59.43
C PRO A 155 16.28 16.92 59.78
N LYS A 156 16.71 16.19 60.81
CA LYS A 156 18.11 16.14 61.23
C LYS A 156 18.98 15.55 60.12
N VAL A 157 19.92 16.35 59.62
CA VAL A 157 20.86 15.95 58.57
C VAL A 157 22.16 15.43 59.19
N VAL A 158 22.59 14.22 58.85
CA VAL A 158 23.79 13.56 59.39
C VAL A 158 24.67 13.04 58.26
N GLY A 159 25.99 13.19 58.37
CA GLY A 159 26.95 12.66 57.39
C GLY A 159 27.02 13.42 56.06
N MET A 160 26.35 14.57 55.95
CA MET A 160 26.53 15.52 54.84
C MET A 160 27.42 16.67 55.28
N ASP A 161 28.38 17.03 54.44
CA ASP A 161 29.17 18.25 54.60
C ASP A 161 28.30 19.47 54.26
N VAL A 162 28.08 20.32 55.26
CA VAL A 162 27.26 21.54 55.15
C VAL A 162 27.85 22.50 54.11
N VAL A 163 29.17 22.49 53.91
CA VAL A 163 29.89 23.34 52.95
C VAL A 163 29.71 22.81 51.52
N GLU A 164 29.80 21.48 51.30
CA GLU A 164 29.54 20.83 50.00
C GLU A 164 28.12 21.18 49.48
N MET A 165 27.14 21.17 50.39
CA MET A 165 25.73 21.39 50.07
C MET A 165 25.40 22.86 49.80
N ALA A 166 26.03 23.78 50.55
CA ALA A 166 25.90 25.22 50.32
C ALA A 166 26.53 25.64 48.98
N MET A 167 27.68 25.08 48.62
CA MET A 167 28.35 25.32 47.34
C MET A 167 27.51 24.77 46.17
N TRP A 168 26.99 23.54 46.29
CA TRP A 168 26.12 22.95 45.26
C TRP A 168 24.82 23.74 45.05
N ALA A 169 24.19 24.24 46.14
CA ALA A 169 22.98 25.05 46.07
C ALA A 169 23.21 26.41 45.40
N LYS A 170 24.39 27.01 45.59
CA LYS A 170 24.80 28.26 44.95
C LYS A 170 24.96 28.11 43.43
N ASP A 171 25.49 26.96 42.97
CA ASP A 171 25.78 26.72 41.56
C ASP A 171 24.56 26.25 40.73
N ASN A 172 23.48 25.75 41.37
CA ASN A 172 22.36 25.09 40.68
C ASN A 172 20.95 25.69 40.90
N THR A 173 20.81 26.83 41.61
CA THR A 173 19.50 27.47 41.83
C THR A 173 19.31 28.66 40.90
N THR A 174 18.50 28.51 39.84
CA THR A 174 18.07 29.63 38.98
C THR A 174 16.88 30.36 39.60
N VAL A 175 17.06 31.66 39.82
CA VAL A 175 16.11 32.60 40.40
C VAL A 175 14.85 32.74 39.53
N LYS A 176 13.67 32.50 40.11
CA LYS A 176 12.42 33.15 39.67
C LYS A 176 11.73 33.80 40.87
N VAL A 177 11.99 35.10 40.98
CA VAL A 177 11.23 36.07 41.78
C VAL A 177 9.90 36.32 41.10
N THR A 178 8.80 36.25 41.85
CA THR A 178 7.61 37.05 41.55
C THR A 178 6.97 37.48 42.87
N GLN A 179 7.17 38.75 43.19
CA GLN A 179 6.40 39.65 44.05
C GLN A 179 4.86 39.47 43.86
N VAL A 180 3.91 39.80 44.72
CA VAL A 180 3.76 40.61 45.94
C VAL A 180 2.33 40.33 46.47
N SER A 181 2.10 40.29 47.79
CA SER A 181 1.07 41.11 48.47
C SER A 181 1.16 40.93 49.99
N THR A 182 1.59 42.01 50.63
CA THR A 182 1.57 42.35 52.04
C THR A 182 0.18 42.34 52.67
N LYS A 183 0.07 41.94 53.94
CA LYS A 183 -0.71 42.63 54.98
C LYS A 183 -0.09 42.41 56.38
N ASP A 184 0.21 43.53 57.03
CA ASP A 184 0.57 43.73 58.45
C ASP A 184 -0.52 43.19 59.42
N GLY A 185 -0.31 42.93 60.71
CA GLY A 185 0.76 43.31 61.64
C GLY A 185 0.70 42.49 62.96
N PRO A 186 1.01 43.08 64.15
CA PRO A 186 2.14 42.68 65.00
C PRO A 186 1.74 41.98 66.32
N ILE A 187 2.69 41.33 67.00
CA ILE A 187 2.84 41.25 68.48
C ILE A 187 4.28 40.80 68.83
N GLU A 188 4.85 41.50 69.81
CA GLU A 188 6.17 41.36 70.44
C GLU A 188 6.32 40.13 71.36
N SER A 189 7.59 39.73 71.58
CA SER A 189 8.25 39.36 72.87
C SER A 189 9.32 38.28 72.59
N LEU A 190 10.61 38.63 72.50
CA LEU A 190 11.60 38.78 73.59
C LEU A 190 11.66 37.61 74.57
N VAL A 191 12.65 36.71 74.36
CA VAL A 191 13.39 36.06 75.44
C VAL A 191 14.85 35.92 74.98
N GLY A 192 15.75 36.60 75.68
CA GLY A 192 17.16 36.26 75.75
C GLY A 192 17.38 35.35 76.96
N GLU A 193 18.33 34.42 76.84
CA GLU A 193 18.88 33.67 77.97
C GLU A 193 20.30 34.17 78.23
N ALA A 194 20.57 34.50 79.49
CA ALA A 194 21.90 34.63 80.06
C ALA A 194 21.97 33.73 81.30
N ASP A 195 22.94 32.82 81.30
CA ASP A 195 23.33 31.97 82.43
C ASP A 195 23.95 32.80 83.57
N SER A 196 23.70 32.42 84.83
CA SER A 196 24.64 32.63 85.95
C SER A 196 24.34 31.74 87.17
N GLN A 197 25.43 31.36 87.82
CA GLN A 197 25.59 30.30 88.82
C GLN A 197 25.26 30.69 90.27
N VAL A 198 25.17 29.63 91.09
CA VAL A 198 24.92 29.49 92.54
C VAL A 198 26.00 30.11 93.45
N ALA A 199 25.61 30.63 94.63
CA ALA A 199 26.44 30.65 95.85
C ALA A 199 25.60 30.71 97.16
N ILE A 200 26.11 30.06 98.21
CA ILE A 200 25.53 29.68 99.52
C ILE A 200 25.97 30.68 100.60
N GLN A 201 25.17 30.94 101.66
CA GLN A 201 25.72 31.35 102.97
C GLN A 201 24.84 30.97 104.18
N LYS A 202 25.50 30.61 105.29
CA LYS A 202 24.99 30.14 106.60
C LYS A 202 25.73 30.92 107.72
N ASP A 203 24.99 31.30 108.76
CA ASP A 203 25.33 31.74 110.14
C ASP A 203 26.75 32.17 110.57
N LEU A 204 26.82 33.34 111.21
CA LEU A 204 27.86 33.80 112.15
C LEU A 204 27.26 34.84 113.11
N VAL A 205 27.05 34.55 114.41
CA VAL A 205 27.23 35.52 115.52
C VAL A 205 27.43 34.79 116.86
N LEU A 206 28.61 35.00 117.48
CA LEU A 206 28.90 34.83 118.92
C LEU A 206 29.75 36.02 119.45
N GLN A 207 30.16 36.95 118.58
CA GLN A 207 31.12 38.01 118.93
C GLN A 207 30.46 39.28 119.49
N THR A 208 29.20 39.56 119.13
CA THR A 208 28.49 40.74 119.66
C THR A 208 28.06 40.54 121.11
N GLU A 209 27.77 39.30 121.52
CA GLU A 209 27.39 38.99 122.90
C GLU A 209 28.57 39.19 123.86
N ASP A 210 29.79 38.82 123.46
CA ASP A 210 30.98 39.01 124.30
C ASP A 210 31.26 40.51 124.54
N GLU A 211 31.12 41.37 123.52
CA GLU A 211 31.28 42.83 123.67
C GLU A 211 30.21 43.45 124.60
N ASP A 212 28.96 43.00 124.49
CA ASP A 212 27.87 43.49 125.36
C ASP A 212 28.04 43.00 126.81
N THR A 213 28.59 41.79 127.03
CA THR A 213 28.88 41.30 128.39
C THR A 213 30.06 42.04 129.04
N GLU A 214 31.08 42.40 128.28
CA GLU A 214 32.23 43.17 128.78
C GLU A 214 31.81 44.61 129.13
N ALA A 215 30.97 45.25 128.30
CA ALA A 215 30.39 46.57 128.58
C ALA A 215 29.52 46.58 129.86
N LEU A 216 28.76 45.50 130.09
CA LEU A 216 27.96 45.34 131.30
C LEU A 216 28.82 45.19 132.56
N LEU A 217 29.95 44.48 132.48
CA LEU A 217 30.83 44.26 133.62
C LEU A 217 31.67 45.49 133.98
N ASP A 218 32.13 46.25 132.99
CA ASP A 218 32.98 47.44 133.21
C ASP A 218 32.24 48.59 133.92
N THR A 219 30.91 48.58 133.87
CA THR A 219 30.09 49.57 134.59
C THR A 219 30.14 49.37 136.12
N TYR A 220 30.65 48.24 136.63
CA TYR A 220 30.58 47.88 138.05
C TYR A 220 31.94 47.52 138.68
N ILE A 221 32.67 48.52 139.19
CA ILE A 221 33.77 48.32 140.15
C ILE A 221 33.17 48.28 141.57
N MET A 222 33.00 47.08 142.13
CA MET A 222 32.54 46.88 143.52
C MET A 222 33.49 45.94 144.28
N ALA A 223 33.78 46.32 145.53
CA ALA A 223 34.55 45.54 146.48
C ALA A 223 33.85 44.21 146.82
N ILE A 224 34.63 43.29 147.41
CA ILE A 224 34.38 41.84 147.64
C ILE A 224 33.13 41.52 148.52
N GLY A 225 32.21 42.47 148.77
CA GLY A 225 31.02 42.31 149.63
C GLY A 225 29.64 42.30 148.97
N GLU A 226 29.48 42.55 147.66
CA GLU A 226 28.16 42.80 147.04
C GLU A 226 27.80 41.90 145.82
N ALA A 227 28.50 40.78 145.61
CA ALA A 227 28.26 39.88 144.47
C ALA A 227 26.87 39.22 144.46
N GLU A 228 26.25 39.03 145.63
CA GLU A 228 24.95 38.38 145.78
C GLU A 228 23.80 39.27 145.28
N ALA A 229 23.89 40.59 145.49
CA ALA A 229 22.92 41.57 145.01
C ALA A 229 22.96 41.73 143.47
N PHE A 230 24.13 41.57 142.86
CA PHE A 230 24.30 41.61 141.40
C PHE A 230 23.69 40.38 140.70
N SER A 231 23.95 39.17 141.22
CA SER A 231 23.36 37.90 140.75
C SER A 231 21.83 37.93 140.77
N GLU A 232 21.26 38.45 141.87
CA GLU A 232 19.81 38.64 142.00
C GLU A 232 19.23 39.59 140.96
N ARG A 233 19.99 40.62 140.56
CA ARG A 233 19.52 41.61 139.57
C ARG A 233 19.62 41.09 138.13
N MET A 234 20.71 40.42 137.74
CA MET A 234 20.81 39.77 136.42
C MET A 234 19.75 38.68 136.24
N LYS A 235 19.44 37.90 137.27
CA LYS A 235 18.35 36.91 137.21
C LYS A 235 17.00 37.56 136.90
N ARG A 236 16.72 38.75 137.44
CA ARG A 236 15.46 39.47 137.16
C ARG A 236 15.40 40.01 135.73
N GLU A 237 16.50 40.53 135.19
CA GLU A 237 16.53 41.01 133.80
C GLU A 237 16.49 39.86 132.79
N LEU A 238 17.18 38.75 133.05
CA LEU A 238 17.10 37.53 132.23
C LEU A 238 15.65 37.01 132.16
N VAL A 239 14.98 36.87 133.31
CA VAL A 239 13.58 36.40 133.35
C VAL A 239 12.64 37.37 132.62
N ALA A 240 12.89 38.68 132.69
CA ALA A 240 12.10 39.66 131.96
C ALA A 240 12.29 39.53 130.43
N LEU A 241 13.53 39.37 129.96
CA LEU A 241 13.82 39.16 128.54
C LEU A 241 13.28 37.81 128.03
N GLU A 242 13.45 36.73 128.78
CA GLU A 242 12.87 35.41 128.47
C GLU A 242 11.35 35.51 128.35
N SER A 243 10.68 36.24 129.24
CA SER A 243 9.23 36.46 129.15
C SER A 243 8.83 37.25 127.91
N ALA A 244 9.54 38.33 127.58
CA ALA A 244 9.24 39.15 126.41
C ALA A 244 9.42 38.36 125.10
N ASN A 245 10.45 37.51 125.05
CA ASN A 245 10.70 36.64 123.89
C ASN A 245 9.61 35.57 123.73
N VAL A 246 9.13 35.00 124.85
CA VAL A 246 7.97 34.08 124.84
C VAL A 246 6.71 34.79 124.34
N TYR A 247 6.42 36.02 124.79
CA TYR A 247 5.26 36.77 124.30
C TYR A 247 5.35 37.10 122.81
N ALA A 248 6.54 37.47 122.30
CA ALA A 248 6.75 37.74 120.88
C ALA A 248 6.56 36.48 120.01
N LEU A 249 7.04 35.31 120.48
CA LEU A 249 6.80 34.03 119.81
C LEU A 249 5.31 33.64 119.82
N MET A 250 4.63 33.83 120.95
CA MET A 250 3.20 33.56 121.08
C MET A 250 2.34 34.47 120.18
N GLU A 251 2.71 35.74 119.97
CA GLU A 251 2.00 36.62 119.03
C GLU A 251 2.15 36.16 117.56
N THR A 252 3.31 35.61 117.19
CA THR A 252 3.54 35.08 115.83
C THR A 252 2.96 33.69 115.57
N GLU A 253 2.62 32.94 116.62
CA GLU A 253 2.10 31.57 116.53
C GLU A 253 0.78 31.50 115.75
N THR A 254 -0.13 32.44 116.02
CA THR A 254 -1.46 32.49 115.37
C THR A 254 -1.38 32.75 113.85
N VAL A 255 -0.47 33.61 113.41
CA VAL A 255 -0.27 33.92 111.98
C VAL A 255 0.42 32.75 111.27
N ILE A 256 1.34 32.05 111.95
CA ILE A 256 1.99 30.85 111.42
C ILE A 256 0.97 29.72 111.26
N GLU A 257 0.05 29.53 112.21
CA GLU A 257 -1.04 28.56 112.09
C GLU A 257 -1.96 28.86 110.90
N GLU A 258 -2.40 30.11 110.71
CA GLU A 258 -3.24 30.48 109.55
C GLU A 258 -2.53 30.26 108.21
N VAL A 259 -1.23 30.55 108.12
CA VAL A 259 -0.43 30.32 106.91
C VAL A 259 -0.20 28.83 106.67
N LEU A 260 0.03 28.05 107.72
CA LEU A 260 0.14 26.59 107.62
C LEU A 260 -1.18 25.96 107.18
N GLU A 261 -2.31 26.40 107.73
CA GLU A 261 -3.65 25.96 107.32
C GLU A 261 -3.94 26.35 105.86
N GLY A 262 -3.61 27.59 105.47
CA GLY A 262 -3.72 28.04 104.08
C GLY A 262 -2.83 27.25 103.11
N LEU A 263 -1.61 26.91 103.52
CA LEU A 263 -0.68 26.09 102.73
C LEU A 263 -1.17 24.65 102.61
N GLU A 264 -1.77 24.11 103.67
CA GLU A 264 -2.34 22.76 103.68
C GLU A 264 -3.58 22.67 102.77
N ILE A 265 -4.47 23.67 102.82
CA ILE A 265 -5.60 23.80 101.88
C ILE A 265 -5.11 23.93 100.43
N ALA A 266 -4.08 24.75 100.19
CA ALA A 266 -3.50 24.90 98.85
C ALA A 266 -2.84 23.59 98.37
N SER A 267 -2.19 22.84 99.26
CA SER A 267 -1.62 21.53 98.98
C SER A 267 -2.70 20.53 98.57
N ILE A 268 -3.79 20.46 99.33
CA ILE A 268 -4.95 19.60 99.01
C ILE A 268 -5.55 19.98 97.65
N CYS A 269 -5.71 21.27 97.36
CA CYS A 269 -6.22 21.71 96.05
C CYS A 269 -5.31 21.31 94.89
N VAL A 270 -3.98 21.37 95.06
CA VAL A 270 -3.01 20.95 94.04
C VAL A 270 -3.05 19.43 93.83
N GLU A 271 -3.19 18.65 94.90
CA GLU A 271 -3.38 17.20 94.82
C GLU A 271 -4.66 16.83 94.08
N ASP A 272 -5.78 17.50 94.38
CA ASP A 272 -7.03 17.34 93.64
C ASP A 272 -6.82 17.65 92.16
N PHE A 273 -6.19 18.78 91.81
CA PHE A 273 -5.93 19.14 90.41
C PHE A 273 -5.05 18.10 89.68
N ASP A 274 -4.07 17.49 90.36
CA ASP A 274 -3.27 16.41 89.79
C ASP A 274 -4.10 15.14 89.55
N GLU A 275 -5.02 14.80 90.47
CA GLU A 275 -5.97 13.70 90.26
C GLU A 275 -6.91 13.98 89.07
N TRP A 276 -7.46 15.20 88.98
CA TRP A 276 -8.29 15.62 87.83
C TRP A 276 -7.52 15.54 86.51
N LEU A 277 -6.27 16.03 86.48
CA LEU A 277 -5.40 15.94 85.31
C LEU A 277 -5.08 14.47 84.97
N GLY A 278 -4.87 13.62 85.97
CA GLY A 278 -4.73 12.18 85.81
C GLY A 278 -5.95 11.56 85.12
N ILE A 279 -7.16 11.85 85.62
CA ILE A 279 -8.42 11.36 85.05
C ILE A 279 -8.60 11.88 83.61
N PHE A 280 -8.34 13.16 83.34
CA PHE A 280 -8.46 13.72 81.99
C PHE A 280 -7.42 13.13 81.03
N ASN A 281 -6.18 12.90 81.46
CA ASN A 281 -5.16 12.25 80.64
C ASN A 281 -5.56 10.80 80.29
N VAL A 282 -6.13 10.06 81.24
CA VAL A 282 -6.66 8.71 80.99
C VAL A 282 -7.81 8.77 79.97
N LYS A 283 -8.78 9.68 80.15
CA LYS A 283 -9.89 9.87 79.21
C LYS A 283 -9.43 10.29 77.81
N LEU A 284 -8.47 11.21 77.70
CA LEU A 284 -7.89 11.65 76.42
C LEU A 284 -7.12 10.54 75.71
N ARG A 285 -6.42 9.68 76.45
CA ARG A 285 -5.75 8.50 75.91
C ARG A 285 -6.75 7.50 75.34
N HIS A 286 -7.80 7.14 76.09
CA HIS A 286 -8.86 6.27 75.59
C HIS A 286 -9.56 6.87 74.37
N MET A 287 -9.93 8.15 74.41
CA MET A 287 -10.55 8.83 73.26
C MET A 287 -9.62 8.85 72.03
N ARG A 288 -8.31 9.01 72.21
CA ARG A 288 -7.33 8.93 71.11
C ARG A 288 -7.26 7.51 70.53
N GLU A 289 -7.27 6.49 71.38
CA GLU A 289 -7.28 5.09 70.96
C GLU A 289 -8.58 4.74 70.20
N ASP A 290 -9.72 5.21 70.70
CA ASP A 290 -11.02 5.06 70.05
C ASP A 290 -11.07 5.78 68.69
N ILE A 291 -10.60 7.04 68.63
CA ILE A 291 -10.50 7.78 67.36
C ILE A 291 -9.58 7.04 66.37
N GLN A 292 -8.44 6.52 66.81
CA GLN A 292 -7.55 5.74 65.95
C GLN A 292 -8.22 4.44 65.47
N SER A 293 -8.98 3.77 66.33
CA SER A 293 -9.75 2.57 65.97
C SER A 293 -10.83 2.88 64.94
N ILE A 294 -11.58 3.98 65.12
CA ILE A 294 -12.60 4.47 64.20
C ILE A 294 -11.96 4.89 62.86
N GLU A 295 -10.86 5.64 62.88
CA GLU A 295 -10.13 6.04 61.68
C GLU A 295 -9.61 4.83 60.91
N TRP A 296 -9.06 3.82 61.60
CA TRP A 296 -8.61 2.58 60.97
C TRP A 296 -9.78 1.83 60.32
N ARG A 297 -10.90 1.69 61.04
CA ARG A 297 -12.11 1.03 60.53
C ARG A 297 -12.69 1.78 59.33
N ASN A 298 -12.76 3.10 59.39
CA ASN A 298 -13.29 3.93 58.30
C ASN A 298 -12.38 3.89 57.07
N ASN A 299 -11.05 3.99 57.23
CA ASN A 299 -10.12 3.83 56.11
C ASN A 299 -10.24 2.44 55.45
N LYS A 300 -10.47 1.38 56.25
CA LYS A 300 -10.72 0.04 55.73
C LYS A 300 -12.03 -0.05 54.95
N LEU A 301 -13.10 0.58 55.45
CA LEU A 301 -14.39 0.63 54.78
C LEU A 301 -14.34 1.48 53.49
N GLU A 302 -13.63 2.61 53.51
CA GLU A 302 -13.44 3.46 52.33
C GLU A 302 -12.64 2.72 51.26
N LEU A 303 -11.56 2.02 51.63
CA LEU A 303 -10.81 1.17 50.70
C LEU A 303 -11.67 0.04 50.14
N GLN A 304 -12.51 -0.59 50.96
CA GLN A 304 -13.42 -1.64 50.51
C GLN A 304 -14.51 -1.08 49.58
N SER A 305 -15.09 0.08 49.90
CA SER A 305 -16.05 0.77 49.06
C SER A 305 -15.43 1.15 47.72
N ASP A 306 -14.23 1.72 47.74
CA ASP A 306 -13.49 2.10 46.55
C ASP A 306 -13.16 0.91 45.65
N SER A 307 -12.74 -0.20 46.26
CA SER A 307 -12.47 -1.45 45.57
C SER A 307 -13.74 -2.07 45.00
N ASN A 308 -14.86 -2.03 45.73
CA ASN A 308 -16.14 -2.55 45.26
C ASN A 308 -16.65 -1.75 44.06
N VAL A 309 -16.55 -0.42 44.09
CA VAL A 309 -16.92 0.44 42.95
C VAL A 309 -16.05 0.12 41.73
N ALA A 310 -14.73 -0.04 41.91
CA ALA A 310 -13.83 -0.40 40.82
C ALA A 310 -14.14 -1.81 40.26
N LEU A 311 -14.53 -2.75 41.12
CA LEU A 311 -14.87 -4.11 40.72
C LEU A 311 -16.23 -4.16 39.99
N ILE A 312 -17.19 -3.33 40.39
CA ILE A 312 -18.47 -3.14 39.68
C ILE A 312 -18.21 -2.52 38.30
N ASP A 313 -17.39 -1.47 38.20
CA ASP A 313 -17.06 -0.83 36.91
C ASP A 313 -16.38 -1.82 35.94
N GLU A 314 -15.50 -2.69 36.45
CA GLU A 314 -14.89 -3.74 35.65
C GLU A 314 -15.89 -4.84 35.25
N LEU A 315 -16.82 -5.19 36.15
CA LEU A 315 -17.91 -6.11 35.85
C LEU A 315 -18.84 -5.54 34.77
N ASP A 316 -19.18 -4.27 34.83
CA ASP A 316 -20.04 -3.60 33.86
C ASP A 316 -19.39 -3.58 32.47
N LYS A 317 -18.08 -3.28 32.38
CA LYS A 317 -17.33 -3.38 31.11
C LYS A 317 -17.37 -4.79 30.53
N MET A 318 -17.20 -5.81 31.37
CA MET A 318 -17.31 -7.21 30.96
C MET A 318 -18.73 -7.55 30.47
N LEU A 319 -19.75 -7.07 31.17
CA LEU A 319 -21.16 -7.33 30.85
C LEU A 319 -21.54 -6.71 29.50
N VAL A 320 -21.09 -5.49 29.22
CA VAL A 320 -21.29 -4.81 27.93
C VAL A 320 -20.66 -5.58 26.77
N LEU A 321 -19.51 -6.25 26.97
CA LEU A 321 -18.87 -7.08 25.94
C LEU A 321 -19.65 -8.37 25.63
N LEU A 322 -20.48 -8.83 26.56
CA LEU A 322 -21.17 -10.12 26.51
C LEU A 322 -22.67 -9.98 26.16
N GLN A 323 -23.21 -8.76 26.22
CA GLN A 323 -24.61 -8.50 25.94
C GLN A 323 -24.85 -8.29 24.44
N ILE A 324 -25.85 -8.99 23.92
CA ILE A 324 -26.32 -8.84 22.53
C ILE A 324 -27.40 -7.75 22.53
N PRO A 325 -27.23 -6.64 21.79
CA PRO A 325 -28.29 -5.67 21.63
C PRO A 325 -29.49 -6.30 20.92
N PRO A 326 -30.72 -6.14 21.43
CA PRO A 326 -31.91 -6.81 20.89
C PRO A 326 -32.24 -6.36 19.46
N GLU A 327 -31.89 -5.12 19.10
CA GLU A 327 -32.06 -4.59 17.74
C GLU A 327 -31.20 -5.35 16.72
N TYR A 328 -29.95 -5.67 17.09
CA TYR A 328 -29.04 -6.44 16.23
C TYR A 328 -29.40 -7.91 16.20
N GLU A 329 -29.85 -8.48 17.33
CA GLU A 329 -30.36 -9.85 17.37
C GLU A 329 -31.55 -10.04 16.40
N ALA A 330 -32.51 -9.11 16.42
CA ALA A 330 -33.65 -9.13 15.50
C ALA A 330 -33.23 -9.03 14.03
N SER A 331 -32.28 -8.14 13.71
CA SER A 331 -31.75 -7.99 12.34
C SER A 331 -31.04 -9.27 11.87
N LEU A 332 -30.22 -9.87 12.74
CA LEU A 332 -29.40 -11.03 12.40
C LEU A 332 -30.25 -12.32 12.24
N THR A 333 -31.29 -12.48 13.05
CA THR A 333 -32.14 -13.68 13.08
C THR A 333 -33.32 -13.61 12.12
N GLY A 334 -33.97 -12.45 11.99
CA GLY A 334 -35.24 -12.27 11.28
C GLY A 334 -35.34 -11.09 10.31
N GLY A 335 -34.37 -10.17 10.26
CA GLY A 335 -34.43 -8.96 9.40
C GLY A 335 -34.58 -9.27 7.90
N SER A 336 -35.33 -8.46 7.14
CA SER A 336 -35.36 -8.60 5.68
C SER A 336 -34.12 -7.99 5.04
N PHE A 337 -33.74 -8.50 3.87
CA PHE A 337 -32.58 -8.05 3.10
C PHE A 337 -32.94 -7.03 2.01
N ASP A 338 -34.11 -6.39 2.12
CA ASP A 338 -34.52 -5.35 1.19
C ASP A 338 -33.58 -4.13 1.25
N GLU A 339 -33.54 -3.35 0.18
CA GLU A 339 -32.62 -2.21 0.03
C GLU A 339 -32.68 -1.22 1.21
N GLY A 340 -33.88 -0.96 1.74
CA GLY A 340 -34.07 -0.06 2.89
C GLY A 340 -33.54 -0.60 4.22
N ASN A 341 -33.45 -1.92 4.39
CA ASN A 341 -32.94 -2.55 5.62
C ASN A 341 -31.47 -2.97 5.52
N MET A 342 -30.84 -2.80 4.35
CA MET A 342 -29.46 -3.21 4.10
C MET A 342 -28.47 -2.56 5.07
N VAL A 343 -28.63 -1.26 5.34
CA VAL A 343 -27.75 -0.51 6.26
C VAL A 343 -27.80 -1.12 7.67
N LYS A 344 -29.00 -1.40 8.19
CA LYS A 344 -29.19 -2.01 9.52
C LYS A 344 -28.58 -3.42 9.59
N ASN A 345 -28.75 -4.23 8.55
CA ASN A 345 -28.15 -5.56 8.47
C ASN A 345 -26.62 -5.50 8.43
N ILE A 346 -26.05 -4.50 7.74
CA ILE A 346 -24.60 -4.28 7.70
C ILE A 346 -24.07 -3.85 9.07
N GLU A 347 -24.72 -2.89 9.73
CA GLU A 347 -24.36 -2.45 11.09
C GLU A 347 -24.39 -3.59 12.10
N ALA A 348 -25.45 -4.41 12.07
CA ALA A 348 -25.56 -5.60 12.93
C ALA A 348 -24.45 -6.63 12.65
N CYS A 349 -24.03 -6.77 11.39
CA CYS A 349 -22.90 -7.63 11.00
C CYS A 349 -21.54 -7.08 11.42
N GLU A 350 -21.33 -5.77 11.31
CA GLU A 350 -20.13 -5.09 11.78
C GLU A 350 -19.98 -5.24 13.29
N TRP A 351 -21.08 -5.08 14.02
CA TRP A 351 -21.14 -5.34 15.45
C TRP A 351 -20.82 -6.81 15.77
N LEU A 352 -21.47 -7.77 15.12
CA LEU A 352 -21.21 -9.21 15.35
C LEU A 352 -19.76 -9.59 15.07
N THR A 353 -19.17 -9.07 13.99
CA THR A 353 -17.77 -9.32 13.63
C THR A 353 -16.82 -8.75 14.69
N SER A 354 -17.13 -7.56 15.21
CA SER A 354 -16.34 -6.92 16.27
C SER A 354 -16.50 -7.66 17.61
N ALA A 355 -17.71 -8.10 17.95
CA ALA A 355 -18.00 -8.88 19.15
C ALA A 355 -17.23 -10.21 19.15
N ILE A 356 -17.22 -10.94 18.03
CA ILE A 356 -16.45 -12.19 17.90
C ILE A 356 -14.94 -11.94 18.09
N LYS A 357 -14.39 -10.89 17.47
CA LYS A 357 -12.96 -10.54 17.61
C LYS A 357 -12.58 -10.13 19.04
N ASN A 358 -13.42 -9.34 19.69
CA ASN A 358 -13.19 -8.89 21.07
C ASN A 358 -13.25 -10.07 22.05
N LEU A 359 -14.13 -11.05 21.79
CA LEU A 359 -14.21 -12.28 22.57
C LEU A 359 -12.96 -13.16 22.39
N GLU A 360 -12.40 -13.24 21.17
CA GLU A 360 -11.16 -13.96 20.87
C GLU A 360 -9.92 -13.33 21.50
N ALA A 361 -9.91 -12.02 21.71
CA ALA A 361 -8.81 -11.28 22.34
C ALA A 361 -8.85 -11.29 23.89
N SER A 362 -9.94 -11.73 24.49
CA SER A 362 -10.17 -11.66 25.94
C SER A 362 -9.65 -12.90 26.69
N ASN A 363 -8.87 -12.71 27.75
CA ASN A 363 -8.34 -13.78 28.62
C ASN A 363 -9.37 -14.28 29.67
N LEU A 364 -10.63 -14.47 29.28
CA LEU A 364 -11.73 -14.83 30.17
C LEU A 364 -11.85 -16.35 30.41
N ASP A 365 -12.49 -16.73 31.52
CA ASP A 365 -12.65 -18.12 31.97
C ASP A 365 -13.32 -19.01 30.90
N PRO A 366 -12.79 -20.20 30.55
CA PRO A 366 -13.14 -20.89 29.30
C PRO A 366 -14.60 -21.31 29.17
N ILE A 367 -15.33 -21.48 30.27
CA ILE A 367 -16.69 -22.06 30.26
C ILE A 367 -17.74 -21.04 29.82
N TYR A 368 -17.76 -19.85 30.44
CA TYR A 368 -18.73 -18.80 30.11
C TYR A 368 -18.44 -18.19 28.72
N VAL A 369 -17.15 -18.03 28.39
CA VAL A 369 -16.71 -17.64 27.04
C VAL A 369 -17.17 -18.65 25.99
N ARG A 370 -17.15 -19.96 26.29
CA ARG A 370 -17.58 -21.00 25.36
C ARG A 370 -19.09 -20.94 25.07
N GLU A 371 -19.91 -20.68 26.08
CA GLU A 371 -21.37 -20.57 25.92
C GLU A 371 -21.75 -19.34 25.10
N LYS A 372 -21.22 -18.16 25.45
CA LYS A 372 -21.46 -16.94 24.67
C LYS A 372 -20.88 -16.99 23.27
N ARG A 373 -19.72 -17.64 23.08
CA ARG A 373 -19.18 -17.92 21.75
C ARG A 373 -20.10 -18.82 20.94
N ALA A 374 -20.73 -19.82 21.55
CA ALA A 374 -21.69 -20.67 20.85
C ALA A 374 -22.92 -19.87 20.38
N GLU A 375 -23.40 -18.93 21.20
CA GLU A 375 -24.48 -18.01 20.84
C GLU A 375 -24.10 -17.12 19.65
N PHE A 376 -22.92 -16.46 19.68
CA PHE A 376 -22.44 -15.66 18.54
C PHE A 376 -22.22 -16.49 17.27
N VAL A 377 -21.72 -17.72 17.41
CA VAL A 377 -21.56 -18.65 16.28
C VAL A 377 -22.92 -19.05 15.71
N LEU A 378 -23.95 -19.26 16.54
CA LEU A 378 -25.30 -19.55 16.07
C LEU A 378 -25.91 -18.36 15.30
N LEU A 379 -25.78 -17.14 15.82
CA LEU A 379 -26.20 -15.91 15.14
C LEU A 379 -25.47 -15.75 13.80
N LYS A 380 -24.15 -15.95 13.79
CA LYS A 380 -23.32 -15.93 12.58
C LYS A 380 -23.81 -16.93 11.54
N CYS A 381 -23.96 -18.21 11.91
CA CYS A 381 -24.41 -19.25 10.99
C CYS A 381 -25.81 -18.97 10.45
N THR A 382 -26.71 -18.50 11.31
CA THR A 382 -28.10 -18.17 10.95
C THR A 382 -28.14 -17.02 9.94
N PHE A 383 -27.41 -15.93 10.21
CA PHE A 383 -27.36 -14.77 9.32
C PHE A 383 -26.71 -15.13 7.98
N VAL A 384 -25.53 -15.76 8.00
CA VAL A 384 -24.80 -16.16 6.78
C VAL A 384 -25.67 -17.04 5.91
N ARG A 385 -26.36 -18.04 6.49
CA ARG A 385 -27.26 -18.92 5.75
C ARG A 385 -28.38 -18.14 5.07
N ARG A 386 -29.10 -17.29 5.82
CA ARG A 386 -30.23 -16.50 5.30
C ARG A 386 -29.79 -15.52 4.22
N ALA A 387 -28.69 -14.79 4.45
CA ALA A 387 -28.17 -13.81 3.52
C ALA A 387 -27.63 -14.48 2.25
N SER A 388 -26.95 -15.62 2.37
CA SER A 388 -26.47 -16.39 1.21
C SER A 388 -27.62 -16.97 0.41
N GLU A 389 -28.67 -17.45 1.06
CA GLU A 389 -29.88 -17.96 0.40
C GLU A 389 -30.64 -16.83 -0.32
N PHE A 390 -30.77 -15.67 0.30
CA PHE A 390 -31.34 -14.48 -0.32
C PHE A 390 -30.57 -14.08 -1.58
N LEU A 391 -29.25 -13.88 -1.50
CA LEU A 391 -28.43 -13.47 -2.65
C LEU A 391 -28.41 -14.52 -3.76
N ARG A 392 -28.41 -15.81 -3.39
CA ARG A 392 -28.47 -16.93 -4.35
C ARG A 392 -29.79 -16.96 -5.14
N ASN A 393 -30.88 -16.44 -4.57
CA ASN A 393 -32.17 -16.37 -5.26
C ASN A 393 -32.38 -15.01 -5.95
N TYR A 394 -31.91 -13.92 -5.36
CA TYR A 394 -32.13 -12.55 -5.82
C TYR A 394 -31.38 -12.23 -7.12
N PHE A 395 -30.10 -12.59 -7.24
CA PHE A 395 -29.37 -12.27 -8.46
C PHE A 395 -29.85 -13.06 -9.68
N PRO A 396 -30.11 -14.39 -9.60
CA PRO A 396 -30.76 -15.10 -10.68
C PRO A 396 -32.13 -14.55 -11.04
N SER A 397 -32.98 -14.19 -10.08
CA SER A 397 -34.30 -13.64 -10.39
C SER A 397 -34.24 -12.26 -11.04
N LEU A 398 -33.27 -11.42 -10.65
CA LEU A 398 -32.98 -10.15 -11.32
C LEU A 398 -32.57 -10.38 -12.78
N ILE A 399 -31.70 -11.36 -13.03
CA ILE A 399 -31.26 -11.72 -14.38
C ILE A 399 -32.40 -12.33 -15.19
N ASP A 400 -33.25 -13.18 -14.59
CA ASP A 400 -34.43 -13.75 -15.23
C ASP A 400 -35.45 -12.67 -15.60
N PHE A 401 -35.61 -11.64 -14.78
CA PHE A 401 -36.42 -10.47 -15.11
C PHE A 401 -35.87 -9.75 -16.35
N MET A 402 -34.55 -9.49 -16.39
CA MET A 402 -33.89 -8.89 -17.56
C MET A 402 -34.01 -9.76 -18.82
N LEU A 403 -33.88 -11.08 -18.69
CA LEU A 403 -34.06 -12.06 -19.77
C LEU A 403 -35.48 -12.03 -20.36
N ASN A 404 -36.49 -11.74 -19.57
CA ASN A 404 -37.89 -11.75 -20.00
C ASN A 404 -38.35 -10.40 -20.57
N ASP A 405 -37.63 -9.31 -20.27
CA ASP A 405 -37.92 -7.99 -20.80
C ASP A 405 -37.42 -7.86 -22.25
N LYS A 406 -38.36 -7.79 -23.19
CA LYS A 406 -38.07 -7.65 -24.62
C LYS A 406 -37.47 -6.29 -24.98
N GLY A 407 -37.57 -5.29 -24.11
CA GLY A 407 -36.95 -3.97 -24.30
C GLY A 407 -35.43 -3.96 -24.10
N ASN A 408 -34.87 -5.02 -23.50
CA ASN A 408 -33.43 -5.15 -23.26
C ASN A 408 -32.66 -5.80 -24.43
N PHE A 409 -33.39 -6.34 -25.42
CA PHE A 409 -32.79 -7.04 -26.56
C PHE A 409 -33.00 -6.24 -27.85
N SER A 410 -32.08 -6.41 -28.81
CA SER A 410 -32.21 -5.83 -30.14
C SER A 410 -33.52 -6.30 -30.81
N GLN A 411 -34.26 -5.37 -31.40
CA GLN A 411 -35.51 -5.64 -32.13
C GLN A 411 -35.32 -5.31 -33.60
N ARG A 412 -36.22 -5.83 -34.46
CA ARG A 412 -36.15 -5.62 -35.92
C ARG A 412 -35.98 -4.14 -36.28
N GLY A 413 -34.82 -3.80 -36.84
CA GLY A 413 -34.45 -2.45 -37.27
C GLY A 413 -33.78 -1.57 -36.20
N GLN A 414 -33.63 -2.04 -34.96
CA GLN A 414 -32.99 -1.30 -33.87
C GLN A 414 -31.96 -2.16 -33.14
N LEU A 415 -30.70 -1.97 -33.51
CA LEU A 415 -29.55 -2.59 -32.87
C LEU A 415 -29.30 -1.87 -31.53
N GLN A 416 -29.57 -2.54 -30.42
CA GLN A 416 -29.44 -1.98 -29.07
C GLN A 416 -28.26 -2.63 -28.35
N ARG A 417 -27.42 -1.80 -27.71
CA ARG A 417 -26.33 -2.26 -26.85
C ARG A 417 -26.91 -2.79 -25.53
N PRO A 418 -26.42 -3.91 -24.98
CA PRO A 418 -26.79 -4.35 -23.65
C PRO A 418 -26.54 -3.24 -22.63
N ASP A 419 -27.56 -2.90 -21.85
CA ASP A 419 -27.40 -2.02 -20.69
C ASP A 419 -27.58 -2.83 -19.41
N HIS A 420 -26.57 -2.73 -18.55
CA HIS A 420 -26.53 -3.41 -17.26
C HIS A 420 -26.49 -2.41 -16.10
N ALA A 421 -26.88 -1.14 -16.31
CA ALA A 421 -26.81 -0.10 -15.28
C ALA A 421 -27.59 -0.46 -14.00
N ASP A 422 -28.83 -0.93 -14.13
CA ASP A 422 -29.64 -1.34 -12.98
C ASP A 422 -29.03 -2.56 -12.27
N MET A 423 -28.59 -3.58 -13.01
CA MET A 423 -27.88 -4.73 -12.43
C MET A 423 -26.63 -4.29 -11.66
N ARG A 424 -25.80 -3.40 -12.23
CA ARG A 424 -24.62 -2.85 -11.56
C ARG A 424 -24.98 -2.09 -10.28
N TYR A 425 -26.05 -1.29 -10.33
CA TYR A 425 -26.57 -0.59 -9.15
C TYR A 425 -26.97 -1.57 -8.05
N LYS A 426 -27.77 -2.59 -8.37
CA LYS A 426 -28.15 -3.63 -7.39
C LYS A 426 -26.93 -4.37 -6.85
N CYS A 427 -26.00 -4.81 -7.69
CA CYS A 427 -24.75 -5.43 -7.25
C CYS A 427 -23.95 -4.55 -6.28
N ARG A 428 -23.90 -3.23 -6.52
CA ARG A 428 -23.23 -2.28 -5.64
C ARG A 428 -23.93 -2.17 -4.28
N THR A 429 -25.25 -2.15 -4.24
CA THR A 429 -26.03 -2.12 -2.99
C THR A 429 -25.73 -3.31 -2.08
N TYR A 430 -25.59 -4.51 -2.64
CA TYR A 430 -25.31 -5.74 -1.88
C TYR A 430 -23.81 -6.05 -1.70
N ALA A 431 -22.90 -5.27 -2.30
CA ALA A 431 -21.45 -5.55 -2.29
C ALA A 431 -20.87 -5.58 -0.87
N ARG A 432 -21.28 -4.63 -0.01
CA ARG A 432 -20.79 -4.56 1.37
C ARG A 432 -21.26 -5.74 2.20
N LEU A 433 -22.51 -6.18 2.03
CA LEU A 433 -23.03 -7.40 2.64
C LEU A 433 -22.22 -8.63 2.23
N LEU A 434 -21.93 -8.78 0.93
CA LEU A 434 -21.15 -9.90 0.41
C LEU A 434 -19.72 -9.95 0.98
N GLN A 435 -19.10 -8.79 1.23
CA GLN A 435 -17.81 -8.68 1.90
C GLN A 435 -17.87 -9.15 3.37
N PHE A 436 -18.94 -8.82 4.10
CA PHE A 436 -19.13 -9.29 5.48
C PHE A 436 -19.35 -10.79 5.54
N ILE A 437 -20.21 -11.33 4.67
CA ILE A 437 -20.47 -12.78 4.63
C ILE A 437 -19.19 -13.54 4.25
N LYS A 438 -18.36 -13.03 3.31
CA LYS A 438 -17.03 -13.60 2.99
C LYS A 438 -16.13 -13.71 4.24
N ASN A 439 -16.13 -12.67 5.07
CA ASN A 439 -15.29 -12.62 6.27
C ASN A 439 -15.80 -13.55 7.37
N LEU A 440 -17.13 -13.69 7.49
CA LEU A 440 -17.76 -14.59 8.44
C LEU A 440 -17.58 -16.05 8.02
N ASP A 441 -17.91 -16.40 6.77
CA ASP A 441 -17.81 -17.76 6.25
C ASP A 441 -17.35 -17.76 4.79
N LYS A 442 -16.15 -18.27 4.52
CA LYS A 442 -15.62 -18.33 3.15
C LYS A 442 -16.32 -19.37 2.28
N SER A 443 -16.96 -20.38 2.88
CA SER A 443 -17.57 -21.50 2.15
C SER A 443 -18.82 -21.08 1.36
N CYS A 444 -19.53 -20.04 1.82
CA CYS A 444 -20.76 -19.56 1.18
C CYS A 444 -20.54 -18.95 -0.21
N LEU A 445 -19.32 -18.49 -0.52
CA LEU A 445 -19.04 -17.77 -1.76
C LEU A 445 -19.05 -18.66 -2.99
N MET A 446 -18.65 -19.92 -2.86
CA MET A 446 -18.55 -20.84 -4.01
C MET A 446 -19.93 -21.09 -4.65
N PRO A 447 -20.98 -21.49 -3.89
CA PRO A 447 -22.33 -21.61 -4.45
C PRO A 447 -22.89 -20.30 -5.02
N LEU A 448 -22.62 -19.17 -4.35
CA LEU A 448 -23.12 -17.86 -4.77
C LEU A 448 -22.55 -17.44 -6.13
N ARG A 449 -21.22 -17.57 -6.28
CA ARG A 449 -20.50 -17.26 -7.51
C ARG A 449 -20.96 -18.15 -8.66
N LYS A 450 -21.09 -19.45 -8.41
CA LYS A 450 -21.56 -20.40 -9.42
C LYS A 450 -22.97 -20.05 -9.92
N SER A 451 -23.90 -19.77 -9.00
CA SER A 451 -25.27 -19.39 -9.35
C SER A 451 -25.30 -18.09 -10.15
N TYR A 452 -24.53 -17.08 -9.73
CA TYR A 452 -24.44 -15.79 -10.43
C TYR A 452 -23.83 -15.93 -11.83
N CYS A 453 -22.67 -16.60 -11.95
CA CYS A 453 -21.99 -16.78 -13.23
C CYS A 453 -22.85 -17.58 -14.21
N HIS A 454 -23.55 -18.61 -13.74
CA HIS A 454 -24.46 -19.40 -14.57
C HIS A 454 -25.63 -18.55 -15.11
N SER A 455 -26.34 -17.82 -14.26
CA SER A 455 -27.44 -16.95 -14.71
C SER A 455 -26.95 -15.85 -15.64
N LEU A 456 -25.82 -15.21 -15.33
CA LEU A 456 -25.26 -14.15 -16.15
C LEU A 456 -24.77 -14.68 -17.51
N ASN A 457 -24.17 -15.88 -17.57
CA ASN A 457 -23.82 -16.54 -18.82
C ASN A 457 -25.06 -16.71 -19.72
N LEU A 458 -26.21 -17.13 -19.18
CA LEU A 458 -27.44 -17.27 -19.96
C LEU A 458 -27.91 -15.94 -20.57
N LEU A 459 -27.83 -14.84 -19.80
CA LEU A 459 -28.15 -13.50 -20.29
C LEU A 459 -27.22 -13.10 -21.45
N ILE A 460 -25.92 -13.15 -21.20
CA ILE A 460 -24.88 -12.80 -22.17
C ILE A 460 -25.03 -13.59 -23.47
N ARG A 461 -25.22 -14.91 -23.37
CA ARG A 461 -25.37 -15.78 -24.55
C ARG A 461 -26.63 -15.46 -25.33
N ARG A 462 -27.73 -15.11 -24.64
CA ARG A 462 -28.97 -14.68 -25.32
C ARG A 462 -28.77 -13.33 -26.00
N GLU A 463 -28.14 -12.36 -25.35
CA GLU A 463 -27.82 -11.05 -25.92
C GLU A 463 -26.96 -11.20 -27.18
N ALA A 464 -25.91 -12.03 -27.13
CA ALA A 464 -25.06 -12.32 -28.29
C ALA A 464 -25.85 -12.95 -29.45
N ARG A 465 -26.76 -13.90 -29.16
CA ARG A 465 -27.61 -14.53 -30.16
C ARG A 465 -28.59 -13.58 -30.80
N GLU A 466 -29.32 -12.79 -30.02
CA GLU A 466 -30.31 -11.84 -30.55
C GLU A 466 -29.63 -10.73 -31.35
N PHE A 467 -28.51 -10.21 -30.85
CA PHE A 467 -27.68 -9.25 -31.58
C PHE A 467 -27.22 -9.81 -32.93
N SER A 468 -26.74 -11.07 -32.93
CA SER A 468 -26.35 -11.75 -34.18
C SER A 468 -27.53 -11.96 -35.12
N SER A 469 -28.69 -12.38 -34.60
CA SER A 469 -29.90 -12.64 -35.38
C SER A 469 -30.35 -11.38 -36.10
N GLU A 470 -30.30 -10.23 -35.42
CA GLU A 470 -30.66 -8.94 -36.00
C GLU A 470 -29.65 -8.48 -37.06
N LEU A 471 -28.34 -8.65 -36.83
CA LEU A 471 -27.33 -8.41 -37.87
C LEU A 471 -27.56 -9.27 -39.12
N ARG A 472 -27.94 -10.55 -38.94
CA ARG A 472 -28.30 -11.44 -40.06
C ARG A 472 -29.60 -11.01 -40.75
N ALA A 473 -30.56 -10.48 -40.00
CA ALA A 473 -31.84 -10.03 -40.56
C ALA A 473 -31.72 -8.70 -41.32
N GLY A 474 -30.86 -7.78 -40.85
CA GLY A 474 -30.56 -6.51 -41.50
C GLY A 474 -29.74 -6.64 -42.79
N SER A 475 -28.98 -7.72 -42.91
CA SER A 475 -28.23 -8.07 -44.12
C SER A 475 -29.10 -8.91 -45.06
N LYS A 476 -29.74 -8.26 -46.03
CA LYS A 476 -30.30 -9.00 -47.16
C LYS A 476 -29.14 -9.64 -47.93
N ALA A 477 -28.86 -10.91 -47.65
CA ALA A 477 -27.90 -11.71 -48.39
C ALA A 477 -28.27 -11.69 -49.88
N SER A 478 -27.54 -10.91 -50.69
CA SER A 478 -27.60 -11.06 -52.14
C SER A 478 -27.10 -12.47 -52.44
N LYS A 479 -28.00 -13.33 -52.96
CA LYS A 479 -27.66 -14.66 -53.48
C LYS A 479 -26.82 -14.50 -54.75
N SER A 480 -25.57 -14.07 -54.61
CA SER A 480 -24.57 -14.12 -55.66
C SER A 480 -23.19 -14.17 -55.01
N SER A 481 -22.83 -15.30 -54.42
CA SER A 481 -21.41 -15.66 -54.32
C SER A 481 -20.94 -15.97 -55.74
N THR A 482 -20.69 -14.93 -56.53
CA THR A 482 -19.98 -15.12 -57.81
C THR A 482 -18.58 -15.60 -57.44
N PRO A 483 -18.09 -16.75 -57.94
CA PRO A 483 -16.76 -17.22 -57.61
C PRO A 483 -15.75 -16.14 -57.99
N LEU A 484 -14.81 -15.84 -57.09
CA LEU A 484 -13.84 -14.74 -57.17
C LEU A 484 -13.12 -14.68 -58.54
N PHE A 485 -12.99 -15.83 -59.20
CA PHE A 485 -12.29 -15.99 -60.47
C PHE A 485 -13.16 -16.48 -61.65
N GLU A 486 -14.50 -16.51 -61.60
CA GLU A 486 -15.34 -16.85 -62.79
C GLU A 486 -16.02 -15.60 -63.41
N GLY A 487 -16.11 -15.53 -64.76
CA GLY A 487 -16.81 -14.49 -65.53
C GLY A 487 -15.95 -13.65 -66.50
N PRO A 488 -16.54 -13.06 -67.57
CA PRO A 488 -15.78 -12.25 -68.53
C PRO A 488 -15.24 -10.97 -67.89
N ALA A 489 -13.96 -10.66 -68.15
CA ALA A 489 -13.31 -9.44 -67.69
C ALA A 489 -13.86 -8.21 -68.44
N SER A 490 -14.93 -7.60 -67.93
CA SER A 490 -15.18 -6.19 -68.20
C SER A 490 -14.42 -5.37 -67.17
N ALA A 491 -13.41 -4.63 -67.65
CA ALA A 491 -12.89 -3.49 -66.92
C ALA A 491 -14.07 -2.52 -66.66
N ASN A 492 -14.18 -2.03 -65.41
CA ASN A 492 -15.17 -1.04 -64.94
C ASN A 492 -16.50 -1.57 -64.35
N GLN A 493 -16.48 -2.66 -63.59
CA GLN A 493 -17.47 -2.80 -62.51
C GLN A 493 -16.76 -2.81 -61.16
N SER A 494 -16.81 -1.67 -60.47
CA SER A 494 -16.65 -1.60 -59.03
C SER A 494 -17.74 -2.48 -58.41
N ILE A 495 -17.38 -3.69 -57.99
CA ILE A 495 -18.24 -4.58 -57.22
C ILE A 495 -18.46 -3.90 -55.86
N SER A 496 -19.49 -3.05 -55.78
CA SER A 496 -20.03 -2.43 -54.58
C SER A 496 -20.94 -3.45 -53.88
N ILE A 497 -20.33 -4.44 -53.23
CA ILE A 497 -21.03 -5.32 -52.30
C ILE A 497 -20.96 -4.64 -50.93
N THR A 498 -22.05 -3.96 -50.55
CA THR A 498 -22.47 -3.55 -49.20
C THR A 498 -21.36 -3.42 -48.13
N ASP A 499 -20.60 -2.32 -48.16
CA ASP A 499 -19.62 -1.95 -47.12
C ASP A 499 -20.25 -1.84 -45.72
N THR A 500 -21.57 -1.62 -45.60
CA THR A 500 -22.23 -1.31 -44.33
C THR A 500 -22.34 -2.51 -43.37
N THR A 501 -22.49 -3.73 -43.88
CA THR A 501 -22.69 -4.93 -43.03
C THR A 501 -21.36 -5.53 -42.58
N ALA A 502 -20.35 -5.51 -43.44
CA ALA A 502 -18.98 -5.90 -43.13
C ALA A 502 -18.34 -4.94 -42.12
N ASP A 503 -18.50 -3.63 -42.32
CA ASP A 503 -17.89 -2.62 -41.44
C ASP A 503 -18.54 -2.57 -40.05
N ALA A 504 -19.87 -2.78 -39.96
CA ALA A 504 -20.56 -2.96 -38.68
C ALA A 504 -20.09 -4.22 -37.92
N TYR A 505 -19.74 -5.27 -38.66
CA TYR A 505 -19.25 -6.53 -38.11
C TYR A 505 -17.78 -6.44 -37.64
N CYS A 506 -16.91 -5.85 -38.45
CA CYS A 506 -15.51 -5.57 -38.09
C CYS A 506 -15.45 -4.74 -36.80
N LYS A 507 -16.35 -3.76 -36.63
CA LYS A 507 -16.47 -2.97 -35.39
C LYS A 507 -16.93 -3.82 -34.19
N MET A 508 -17.84 -4.78 -34.37
CA MET A 508 -18.36 -5.65 -33.31
C MET A 508 -17.31 -6.60 -32.71
N ILE A 509 -16.35 -7.08 -33.50
CA ILE A 509 -15.46 -8.18 -33.07
C ILE A 509 -14.04 -7.68 -32.75
N THR A 510 -13.83 -6.37 -32.79
CA THR A 510 -12.69 -5.78 -32.09
C THR A 510 -12.74 -6.20 -30.62
N SER A 511 -11.62 -6.66 -30.07
CA SER A 511 -11.50 -7.04 -28.66
C SER A 511 -11.96 -5.92 -27.72
N SER A 512 -11.76 -4.67 -28.14
CA SER A 512 -12.27 -3.46 -27.49
C SER A 512 -13.80 -3.40 -27.48
N PHE A 513 -14.48 -3.65 -28.60
CA PHE A 513 -15.94 -3.66 -28.62
C PHE A 513 -16.49 -4.75 -27.72
N PHE A 514 -15.88 -5.93 -27.67
CA PHE A 514 -16.38 -6.99 -26.81
C PHE A 514 -16.27 -6.63 -25.32
N ALA A 515 -15.14 -6.06 -24.91
CA ALA A 515 -14.98 -5.53 -23.54
C ALA A 515 -15.99 -4.41 -23.23
N HIS A 516 -16.26 -3.54 -24.20
CA HIS A 516 -17.21 -2.43 -24.08
C HIS A 516 -18.68 -2.89 -24.10
N PHE A 517 -19.02 -3.86 -24.95
CA PHE A 517 -20.34 -4.44 -25.14
C PHE A 517 -20.76 -5.26 -23.93
N MET A 518 -19.84 -6.08 -23.43
CA MET A 518 -20.01 -6.84 -22.20
C MET A 518 -19.92 -5.96 -20.94
N CYS A 519 -19.68 -4.65 -21.12
CA CYS A 519 -19.50 -3.69 -20.06
C CYS A 519 -18.45 -4.13 -19.01
N PHE A 520 -17.40 -4.85 -19.43
CA PHE A 520 -16.30 -5.26 -18.57
C PHE A 520 -15.28 -4.14 -18.34
N ASP A 521 -15.36 -3.05 -19.12
CA ASP A 521 -14.65 -1.81 -18.83
C ASP A 521 -15.20 -1.20 -17.53
N VAL A 522 -14.52 -1.49 -16.42
CA VAL A 522 -14.54 -0.58 -15.27
C VAL A 522 -13.84 0.68 -15.74
N ALA A 523 -14.59 1.66 -16.24
CA ALA A 523 -14.07 2.98 -16.48
C ALA A 523 -13.37 3.44 -15.20
N ALA A 524 -12.04 3.51 -15.22
CA ALA A 524 -11.31 4.32 -14.27
C ALA A 524 -11.92 5.72 -14.41
N LEU A 525 -12.57 6.20 -13.35
CA LEU A 525 -13.15 7.54 -13.28
C LEU A 525 -12.10 8.54 -13.76
N ALA A 526 -12.21 8.98 -15.02
CA ALA A 526 -11.60 10.22 -15.45
C ALA A 526 -12.33 11.34 -14.69
N PRO A 527 -11.61 12.36 -14.21
CA PRO A 527 -12.24 13.50 -13.58
C PRO A 527 -13.11 14.17 -14.65
N SER A 528 -14.43 14.12 -14.46
CA SER A 528 -15.38 14.87 -15.26
C SER A 528 -15.21 16.34 -14.90
N ASP A 529 -14.54 17.08 -15.78
CA ASP A 529 -14.59 18.53 -15.81
C ASP A 529 -15.98 19.01 -16.27
N GLU A 530 -16.45 20.00 -15.52
CA GLU A 530 -17.52 20.98 -15.77
C GLU A 530 -19.01 20.63 -15.58
N SER A 531 -19.51 21.27 -14.52
CA SER A 531 -20.78 22.01 -14.38
C SER A 531 -22.09 21.28 -14.64
N ASP A 532 -22.74 20.87 -13.54
CA ASP A 532 -24.03 21.47 -13.22
C ASP A 532 -24.38 21.34 -11.74
N ASN A 533 -24.70 22.49 -11.14
CA ASN A 533 -25.22 22.63 -9.79
C ASN A 533 -26.63 22.03 -9.74
N ASN A 534 -26.81 20.96 -8.96
CA ASN A 534 -27.94 20.80 -8.02
C ASN A 534 -27.81 19.49 -7.24
N ASN A 535 -27.48 19.60 -5.95
CA ASN A 535 -27.50 18.50 -4.99
C ASN A 535 -28.92 17.94 -4.83
N PRO A 536 -29.02 16.63 -4.52
CA PRO A 536 -29.32 16.31 -3.12
C PRO A 536 -28.36 15.25 -2.53
N VAL A 537 -27.78 15.64 -1.40
CA VAL A 537 -27.29 14.83 -0.27
C VAL A 537 -26.38 13.65 -0.60
N ALA A 538 -25.08 13.94 -0.65
CA ALA A 538 -24.02 12.95 -0.54
C ALA A 538 -24.01 12.31 0.87
N VAL A 539 -24.24 11.00 0.94
CA VAL A 539 -23.80 10.18 2.06
C VAL A 539 -22.29 9.99 1.90
N SER A 540 -21.54 10.63 2.78
CA SER A 540 -20.08 10.59 2.87
C SER A 540 -19.55 9.16 3.05
N GLU A 541 -18.76 8.68 2.09
CA GLU A 541 -17.86 7.53 2.28
C GLU A 541 -16.77 7.87 3.30
N PRO A 542 -16.45 6.98 4.27
CA PRO A 542 -15.33 7.16 5.17
C PRO A 542 -14.00 6.77 4.49
N PRO A 543 -12.87 7.42 4.81
CA PRO A 543 -11.60 7.20 4.13
C PRO A 543 -10.93 5.91 4.64
N GLY A 544 -10.68 4.94 3.74
CA GLY A 544 -9.94 3.73 4.12
C GLY A 544 -9.98 2.53 3.17
N SER A 545 -10.65 2.57 2.03
CA SER A 545 -10.63 1.45 1.07
C SER A 545 -9.63 1.68 -0.05
N SER A 546 -8.33 1.66 0.27
CA SER A 546 -7.35 1.28 -0.75
C SER A 546 -7.58 -0.19 -1.07
N ALA A 547 -8.19 -0.49 -2.22
CA ALA A 547 -8.22 -1.84 -2.77
C ALA A 547 -6.76 -2.31 -2.92
N LYS A 548 -6.27 -3.10 -1.97
CA LYS A 548 -4.99 -3.78 -2.12
C LYS A 548 -5.10 -4.73 -3.32
N PRO A 549 -4.12 -4.77 -4.23
CA PRO A 549 -4.13 -5.75 -5.31
C PRO A 549 -4.15 -7.16 -4.71
N ILE A 550 -4.99 -8.02 -5.29
CA ILE A 550 -5.21 -9.40 -4.86
C ILE A 550 -3.90 -10.18 -5.05
N ASN A 551 -3.12 -10.32 -3.98
CA ASN A 551 -1.78 -10.93 -3.98
C ASN A 551 -1.78 -12.42 -3.61
N SER A 552 -2.90 -13.16 -3.74
CA SER A 552 -2.93 -14.60 -3.48
C SER A 552 -3.21 -15.41 -4.75
N SER A 553 -2.22 -16.18 -5.20
CA SER A 553 -2.28 -17.05 -6.40
C SER A 553 -3.50 -17.99 -6.39
N ALA A 554 -3.93 -18.44 -5.20
CA ALA A 554 -5.11 -19.28 -5.03
C ALA A 554 -6.44 -18.55 -5.29
N GLU A 555 -6.59 -17.28 -4.89
CA GLU A 555 -7.81 -16.51 -5.19
C GLU A 555 -7.91 -16.17 -6.68
N LEU A 556 -6.77 -15.95 -7.35
CA LEU A 556 -6.69 -15.77 -8.80
C LEU A 556 -7.09 -17.04 -9.57
N GLY A 557 -6.64 -18.21 -9.11
CA GLY A 557 -7.04 -19.49 -9.71
C GLY A 557 -8.55 -19.74 -9.63
N VAL A 558 -9.14 -19.48 -8.45
CA VAL A 558 -10.60 -19.59 -8.26
C VAL A 558 -11.36 -18.56 -9.10
N LEU A 559 -10.86 -17.33 -9.22
CA LEU A 559 -11.47 -16.30 -10.07
C LEU A 559 -11.44 -16.71 -11.55
N ASN A 560 -10.30 -17.23 -12.03
CA ASN A 560 -10.17 -17.69 -13.41
C ASN A 560 -11.12 -18.86 -13.72
N GLN A 561 -11.33 -19.77 -12.77
CA GLN A 561 -12.32 -20.85 -12.93
C GLN A 561 -13.73 -20.31 -13.11
N PHE A 562 -14.14 -19.30 -12.32
CA PHE A 562 -15.45 -18.69 -12.46
C PHE A 562 -15.58 -17.81 -13.72
N LEU A 563 -14.50 -17.17 -14.16
CA LEU A 563 -14.48 -16.47 -15.45
C LEU A 563 -14.62 -17.46 -16.62
N GLN A 564 -14.00 -18.64 -16.52
CA GLN A 564 -14.22 -19.71 -17.48
C GLN A 564 -15.68 -20.19 -17.47
N GLU A 565 -16.28 -20.41 -16.30
CA GLU A 565 -17.71 -20.76 -16.19
C GLU A 565 -18.64 -19.66 -16.73
N LEU A 566 -18.31 -18.38 -16.49
CA LEU A 566 -19.08 -17.22 -16.99
C LEU A 566 -19.05 -17.13 -18.51
N LEU A 567 -17.90 -17.43 -19.13
CA LEU A 567 -17.71 -17.32 -20.57
C LEU A 567 -17.90 -18.66 -21.30
N ASP A 568 -18.25 -19.72 -20.57
CA ASP A 568 -18.38 -21.05 -21.15
C ASP A 568 -19.47 -21.08 -22.24
N GLY A 569 -19.16 -21.75 -23.34
CA GLY A 569 -20.04 -21.89 -24.50
C GLY A 569 -20.29 -20.62 -25.33
N ILE A 570 -19.84 -19.42 -24.92
CA ILE A 570 -20.01 -18.19 -25.71
C ILE A 570 -19.23 -18.26 -27.02
N GLN A 571 -18.11 -18.98 -27.03
CA GLN A 571 -17.28 -19.22 -28.20
C GLN A 571 -18.06 -19.88 -29.36
N GLU A 572 -19.00 -20.78 -29.07
CA GLU A 572 -19.82 -21.45 -30.08
C GLU A 572 -20.76 -20.45 -30.77
N ASP A 573 -21.32 -19.53 -29.99
CA ASP A 573 -22.16 -18.45 -30.51
C ASP A 573 -21.32 -17.51 -31.39
N PHE A 574 -20.05 -17.23 -31.03
CA PHE A 574 -19.11 -16.51 -31.90
C PHE A 574 -18.75 -17.26 -33.17
N TYR A 575 -18.42 -18.55 -33.08
CA TYR A 575 -18.07 -19.34 -34.27
C TYR A 575 -19.23 -19.38 -35.27
N ALA A 576 -20.48 -19.50 -34.82
CA ALA A 576 -21.65 -19.42 -35.70
C ALA A 576 -21.84 -18.04 -36.36
N ILE A 577 -21.35 -16.98 -35.73
CA ILE A 577 -21.35 -15.62 -36.28
C ILE A 577 -20.22 -15.45 -37.31
N VAL A 578 -19.05 -16.03 -37.05
CA VAL A 578 -17.90 -16.05 -37.97
C VAL A 578 -18.18 -16.89 -39.21
N ASP A 579 -18.73 -18.10 -39.05
CA ASP A 579 -19.10 -18.98 -40.18
C ASP A 579 -20.11 -18.32 -41.12
N TRP A 580 -21.11 -17.62 -40.55
CA TRP A 580 -22.06 -16.86 -41.35
C TRP A 580 -21.41 -15.67 -42.08
N ALA A 581 -20.53 -14.92 -41.41
CA ALA A 581 -19.83 -13.79 -42.01
C ALA A 581 -18.87 -14.24 -43.13
N PHE A 582 -18.14 -15.35 -42.91
CA PHE A 582 -17.27 -15.96 -43.92
C PHE A 582 -18.04 -16.38 -45.16
N LYS A 583 -19.26 -16.91 -45.00
CA LYS A 583 -20.14 -17.25 -46.14
C LYS A 583 -20.63 -16.04 -46.93
N LEU A 584 -20.65 -14.85 -46.32
CA LEU A 584 -21.04 -13.60 -46.99
C LEU A 584 -19.86 -12.93 -47.67
N ASP A 585 -18.77 -12.75 -46.94
CA ASP A 585 -17.52 -12.19 -47.44
C ASP A 585 -16.32 -12.76 -46.66
N PRO A 586 -15.58 -13.72 -47.26
CA PRO A 586 -14.36 -14.27 -46.67
C PRO A 586 -13.29 -13.23 -46.32
N LEU A 587 -13.26 -12.08 -47.03
CA LEU A 587 -12.22 -11.06 -46.88
C LEU A 587 -12.42 -10.22 -45.61
N SER A 588 -13.68 -9.92 -45.26
CA SER A 588 -14.03 -9.25 -44.00
C SER A 588 -13.56 -10.03 -42.77
N CYS A 589 -13.52 -11.37 -42.85
CA CYS A 589 -13.04 -12.25 -41.79
C CYS A 589 -11.51 -12.23 -41.59
N ILE A 590 -10.75 -11.55 -42.45
CA ILE A 590 -9.28 -11.42 -42.31
C ILE A 590 -8.91 -10.51 -41.13
N SER A 591 -9.70 -9.46 -40.88
CA SER A 591 -9.50 -8.47 -39.82
C SER A 591 -9.75 -9.01 -38.40
N MET A 592 -10.31 -10.20 -38.31
CA MET A 592 -10.78 -10.81 -37.07
C MET A 592 -9.62 -11.42 -36.28
N HIS A 593 -9.19 -10.73 -35.21
CA HIS A 593 -8.05 -11.12 -34.37
C HIS A 593 -8.49 -11.82 -33.07
N GLY A 594 -7.67 -12.75 -32.55
CA GLY A 594 -7.82 -13.30 -31.19
C GLY A 594 -8.25 -14.76 -31.11
N ILE A 595 -9.21 -15.08 -30.22
CA ILE A 595 -9.66 -16.46 -29.92
C ILE A 595 -10.19 -17.18 -31.18
N THR A 596 -10.73 -16.41 -32.13
CA THR A 596 -11.20 -16.92 -33.42
C THR A 596 -10.07 -17.23 -34.40
N ASP A 597 -8.81 -16.84 -34.16
CA ASP A 597 -7.71 -16.98 -35.11
C ASP A 597 -7.39 -18.46 -35.43
N ARG A 598 -7.53 -19.36 -34.44
CA ARG A 598 -7.42 -20.81 -34.65
C ARG A 598 -8.54 -21.39 -35.52
N TYR A 599 -9.74 -20.82 -35.45
CA TYR A 599 -10.88 -21.26 -36.25
C TYR A 599 -10.84 -20.66 -37.66
N LEU A 600 -10.52 -19.37 -37.72
CA LEU A 600 -10.35 -18.60 -38.95
C LEU A 600 -9.16 -19.08 -39.78
N SER A 601 -8.08 -19.59 -39.19
CA SER A 601 -6.95 -20.13 -39.95
C SER A 601 -7.36 -21.31 -40.85
N GLY A 602 -8.28 -22.17 -40.38
CA GLY A 602 -8.86 -23.24 -41.18
C GLY A 602 -9.71 -22.71 -42.35
N GLN A 603 -10.61 -21.76 -42.08
CA GLN A 603 -11.44 -21.13 -43.14
C GLN A 603 -10.62 -20.31 -44.14
N LYS A 604 -9.56 -19.62 -43.68
CA LYS A 604 -8.61 -18.88 -44.52
C LYS A 604 -7.86 -19.83 -45.46
N ALA A 605 -7.45 -21.00 -45.00
CA ALA A 605 -6.80 -22.01 -45.84
C ALA A 605 -7.75 -22.53 -46.94
N GLU A 606 -9.02 -22.80 -46.60
CA GLU A 606 -10.04 -23.24 -47.55
C GLU A 606 -10.31 -22.19 -48.63
N PHE A 607 -10.37 -20.91 -48.26
CA PHE A 607 -10.49 -19.80 -49.23
C PHE A 607 -9.31 -19.72 -50.20
N VAL A 608 -8.07 -19.85 -49.70
CA VAL A 608 -6.87 -19.83 -50.55
C VAL A 608 -6.85 -21.03 -51.48
N ASP A 609 -7.24 -22.21 -51.00
CA ASP A 609 -7.30 -23.44 -51.79
C ASP A 609 -8.35 -23.36 -52.90
N ASP A 610 -9.54 -22.81 -52.63
CA ASP A 610 -10.55 -22.56 -53.69
C ASP A 610 -10.03 -21.54 -54.71
N ALA A 611 -9.43 -20.42 -54.28
CA ALA A 611 -8.84 -19.44 -55.18
C ALA A 611 -7.79 -20.07 -56.11
N CYS A 612 -6.92 -20.93 -55.55
CA CYS A 612 -5.92 -21.66 -56.32
C CYS A 612 -6.56 -22.64 -57.31
N TYR A 613 -7.57 -23.40 -56.88
CA TYR A 613 -8.32 -24.32 -57.74
C TYR A 613 -9.00 -23.59 -58.92
N GLN A 614 -9.59 -22.42 -58.67
CA GLN A 614 -10.19 -21.62 -59.73
C GLN A 614 -9.16 -21.14 -60.75
N ILE A 615 -7.95 -20.76 -60.31
CA ILE A 615 -6.86 -20.35 -61.20
C ILE A 615 -6.40 -21.54 -62.07
N GLU A 616 -6.20 -22.71 -61.47
CA GLU A 616 -5.79 -23.92 -62.21
C GLU A 616 -6.82 -24.34 -63.27
N LYS A 617 -8.12 -24.12 -63.02
CA LYS A 617 -9.20 -24.41 -63.98
C LYS A 617 -9.05 -23.63 -65.31
N TYR A 618 -8.40 -22.47 -65.31
CA TYR A 618 -8.13 -21.70 -66.52
C TYR A 618 -7.19 -22.41 -67.50
N GLU A 619 -6.42 -23.42 -67.06
CA GLU A 619 -5.54 -24.23 -67.93
C GLU A 619 -6.30 -24.82 -69.14
N ARG A 620 -7.61 -25.11 -68.99
CA ARG A 620 -8.39 -25.85 -70.01
C ARG A 620 -9.24 -24.98 -70.96
N ASN A 621 -9.48 -23.70 -70.65
CA ASN A 621 -10.61 -22.94 -71.21
C ASN A 621 -10.26 -21.56 -71.81
N VAL A 622 -9.00 -21.23 -72.08
CA VAL A 622 -8.58 -19.87 -72.42
C VAL A 622 -8.13 -19.73 -73.87
N ARG A 623 -8.53 -18.63 -74.52
CA ARG A 623 -7.95 -18.20 -75.80
C ARG A 623 -6.49 -17.85 -75.57
N GLN A 624 -5.58 -18.45 -76.32
CA GLN A 624 -4.14 -18.43 -76.08
C GLN A 624 -3.46 -17.13 -76.56
N ILE A 625 -4.18 -16.01 -76.49
CA ILE A 625 -3.75 -14.67 -76.91
C ILE A 625 -4.36 -13.65 -75.95
N GLY A 626 -3.54 -12.74 -75.44
CA GLY A 626 -3.94 -11.67 -74.52
C GLY A 626 -3.78 -12.00 -73.04
N VAL A 627 -4.19 -11.05 -72.21
CA VAL A 627 -4.04 -11.11 -70.75
C VAL A 627 -5.09 -12.03 -70.12
N VAL A 628 -4.64 -12.96 -69.28
CA VAL A 628 -5.51 -13.88 -68.54
C VAL A 628 -6.30 -13.12 -67.45
N PRO A 629 -7.62 -13.38 -67.31
CA PRO A 629 -8.48 -12.61 -66.40
C PRO A 629 -8.10 -12.65 -64.91
N TYR A 630 -7.41 -13.70 -64.46
CA TYR A 630 -7.07 -13.86 -63.06
C TYR A 630 -5.96 -12.89 -62.60
N ILE A 631 -5.14 -12.34 -63.51
CA ILE A 631 -4.08 -11.37 -63.17
C ILE A 631 -4.65 -10.05 -62.62
N PRO A 632 -5.52 -9.32 -63.36
CA PRO A 632 -6.10 -8.07 -62.84
C PRO A 632 -7.10 -8.30 -61.69
N ARG A 633 -7.67 -9.50 -61.56
CA ARG A 633 -8.52 -9.86 -60.40
C ARG A 633 -7.69 -10.06 -59.13
N PHE A 634 -6.52 -10.66 -59.25
CA PHE A 634 -5.61 -10.83 -58.11
C PHE A 634 -5.14 -9.49 -57.55
N SER A 635 -4.84 -8.49 -58.40
CA SER A 635 -4.44 -7.16 -57.90
C SER A 635 -5.56 -6.47 -57.12
N GLN A 636 -6.81 -6.57 -57.58
CA GLN A 636 -7.97 -6.04 -56.87
C GLN A 636 -8.19 -6.76 -55.53
N LEU A 637 -8.03 -8.09 -55.51
CA LEU A 637 -8.09 -8.90 -54.30
C LEU A 637 -7.02 -8.47 -53.30
N ALA A 638 -5.76 -8.37 -53.73
CA ALA A 638 -4.64 -7.97 -52.89
C ALA A 638 -4.86 -6.55 -52.33
N ALA A 639 -5.32 -5.59 -53.16
CA ALA A 639 -5.65 -4.24 -52.70
C ALA A 639 -6.71 -4.24 -51.58
N ARG A 640 -7.75 -5.08 -51.69
CA ARG A 640 -8.77 -5.23 -50.64
C ARG A 640 -8.21 -5.90 -49.39
N MET A 641 -7.46 -6.99 -49.55
CA MET A 641 -6.85 -7.69 -48.42
C MET A 641 -5.97 -6.73 -47.61
N GLU A 642 -5.15 -5.91 -48.26
CA GLU A 642 -4.29 -4.92 -47.59
C GLU A 642 -5.06 -3.84 -46.81
N GLN A 643 -6.32 -3.54 -47.15
CA GLN A 643 -7.15 -2.58 -46.40
C GLN A 643 -7.64 -3.11 -45.05
N TYR A 644 -7.73 -4.44 -44.88
CA TYR A 644 -8.33 -5.08 -43.70
C TYR A 644 -7.30 -5.76 -42.76
N ILE A 645 -6.00 -5.65 -43.04
CA ILE A 645 -4.96 -6.29 -42.23
C ILE A 645 -4.70 -5.49 -40.95
N ASN A 646 -5.22 -5.99 -39.83
CA ASN A 646 -4.81 -5.59 -38.48
C ASN A 646 -4.17 -6.79 -37.74
N GLY A 647 -2.85 -6.94 -37.83
CA GLY A 647 -2.06 -7.80 -36.94
C GLY A 647 -1.54 -9.13 -37.50
N SER A 648 -2.30 -9.91 -38.28
CA SER A 648 -1.88 -11.25 -38.75
C SER A 648 -1.30 -11.25 -40.18
N ARG A 649 -0.17 -10.56 -40.37
CA ARG A 649 0.53 -10.40 -41.67
C ARG A 649 1.01 -11.72 -42.28
N ASP A 650 1.55 -12.62 -41.45
CA ASP A 650 2.21 -13.85 -41.90
C ASP A 650 1.29 -14.79 -42.69
N LEU A 651 0.01 -14.89 -42.31
CA LEU A 651 -0.97 -15.73 -43.01
C LEU A 651 -1.32 -15.15 -44.38
N VAL A 652 -1.43 -13.82 -44.48
CA VAL A 652 -1.71 -13.14 -45.75
C VAL A 652 -0.53 -13.25 -46.70
N ASP A 653 0.70 -13.10 -46.19
CA ASP A 653 1.90 -13.28 -46.99
C ASP A 653 2.07 -14.73 -47.50
N GLN A 654 1.71 -15.73 -46.69
CA GLN A 654 1.63 -17.12 -47.13
C GLN A 654 0.58 -17.33 -48.23
N ALA A 655 -0.59 -16.69 -48.11
CA ALA A 655 -1.64 -16.74 -49.12
C ALA A 655 -1.17 -16.13 -50.46
N TYR A 656 -0.55 -14.95 -50.43
CA TYR A 656 0.04 -14.34 -51.64
C TYR A 656 1.09 -15.23 -52.28
N THR A 657 2.00 -15.78 -51.46
CA THR A 657 3.04 -16.70 -51.93
C THR A 657 2.42 -17.88 -52.69
N LYS A 658 1.40 -18.52 -52.11
CA LYS A 658 0.74 -19.67 -52.71
C LYS A 658 -0.02 -19.32 -54.00
N ILE A 659 -0.85 -18.28 -53.95
CA ILE A 659 -1.68 -17.86 -55.09
C ILE A 659 -0.80 -17.42 -56.27
N VAL A 660 0.18 -16.55 -56.04
CA VAL A 660 1.03 -16.02 -57.12
C VAL A 660 1.92 -17.12 -57.72
N THR A 661 2.41 -18.05 -56.90
CA THR A 661 3.17 -19.20 -57.41
C THR A 661 2.31 -20.04 -58.36
N ILE A 662 1.06 -20.32 -57.98
CA ILE A 662 0.13 -21.08 -58.83
C ILE A 662 -0.27 -20.30 -60.07
N MET A 663 -0.45 -18.97 -59.97
CA MET A 663 -0.68 -18.09 -61.13
C MET A 663 0.46 -18.21 -62.15
N PHE A 664 1.73 -18.12 -61.72
CA PHE A 664 2.87 -18.20 -62.64
C PHE A 664 3.02 -19.60 -63.24
N VAL A 665 2.89 -20.66 -62.43
CA VAL A 665 2.93 -22.04 -62.94
C VAL A 665 1.82 -22.28 -63.96
N THR A 666 0.61 -21.79 -63.69
CA THR A 666 -0.53 -21.93 -64.61
C THR A 666 -0.33 -21.10 -65.87
N LEU A 667 0.21 -19.88 -65.75
CA LEU A 667 0.53 -19.04 -66.90
C LEU A 667 1.56 -19.68 -67.83
N GLU A 668 2.64 -20.25 -67.27
CA GLU A 668 3.66 -20.97 -68.03
C GLU A 668 3.06 -22.18 -68.78
N LYS A 669 2.16 -22.94 -68.13
CA LYS A 669 1.44 -24.03 -68.79
C LYS A 669 0.54 -23.53 -69.92
N ILE A 670 -0.22 -22.45 -69.71
CA ILE A 670 -1.08 -21.86 -70.74
C ILE A 670 -0.24 -21.40 -71.95
N ALA A 671 0.92 -20.79 -71.70
CA ALA A 671 1.83 -20.35 -72.76
C ALA A 671 2.38 -21.52 -73.58
N GLN A 672 2.64 -22.66 -72.94
CA GLN A 672 3.19 -23.86 -73.60
C GLN A 672 2.20 -24.62 -74.50
N VAL A 673 0.90 -24.32 -74.43
CA VAL A 673 -0.12 -25.01 -75.25
C VAL A 673 0.12 -24.79 -76.74
N GLU A 674 0.50 -23.58 -77.16
CA GLU A 674 0.90 -23.29 -78.54
C GLU A 674 2.34 -22.73 -78.59
N PRO A 675 3.34 -23.55 -78.98
CA PRO A 675 4.77 -23.18 -78.99
C PRO A 675 5.12 -21.90 -79.76
N LYS A 676 4.27 -21.53 -80.73
CA LYS A 676 4.46 -20.34 -81.57
C LYS A 676 4.17 -19.02 -80.83
N TYR A 677 3.35 -19.05 -79.78
CA TYR A 677 2.90 -17.86 -79.06
C TYR A 677 3.43 -17.78 -77.63
N VAL A 678 4.21 -18.76 -77.18
CA VAL A 678 4.78 -18.85 -75.81
C VAL A 678 5.30 -17.50 -75.32
N ASP A 679 6.29 -16.92 -76.02
CA ASP A 679 6.91 -15.69 -75.54
C ASP A 679 5.97 -14.48 -75.61
N ILE A 680 5.02 -14.47 -76.56
CA ILE A 680 4.02 -13.39 -76.68
C ILE A 680 3.04 -13.45 -75.49
N VAL A 681 2.54 -14.63 -75.16
CA VAL A 681 1.65 -14.83 -74.00
C VAL A 681 2.37 -14.46 -72.71
N LEU A 682 3.61 -14.92 -72.52
CA LEU A 682 4.38 -14.62 -71.31
C LEU A 682 4.69 -13.13 -71.17
N LEU A 683 5.17 -12.46 -72.23
CA LEU A 683 5.52 -11.04 -72.14
C LEU A 683 4.29 -10.16 -71.87
N GLU A 684 3.14 -10.44 -72.47
CA GLU A 684 1.93 -9.64 -72.24
C GLU A 684 1.39 -9.82 -70.82
N ASN A 685 1.38 -11.06 -70.34
CA ASN A 685 0.81 -11.37 -69.04
C ASN A 685 1.72 -10.94 -67.88
N TYR A 686 3.05 -11.09 -68.01
CA TYR A 686 3.98 -10.57 -67.00
C TYR A 686 3.99 -9.03 -66.99
N ALA A 687 3.87 -8.36 -68.13
CA ALA A 687 3.70 -6.91 -68.17
C ALA A 687 2.40 -6.45 -67.50
N ALA A 688 1.29 -7.14 -67.78
CA ALA A 688 0.01 -6.86 -67.12
C ALA A 688 0.07 -7.09 -65.60
N PHE A 689 0.79 -8.13 -65.15
CA PHE A 689 1.03 -8.40 -63.74
C PHE A 689 1.83 -7.26 -63.09
N GLN A 690 2.94 -6.82 -63.72
CA GLN A 690 3.74 -5.69 -63.24
C GLN A 690 2.89 -4.43 -63.12
N HIS A 691 2.19 -4.04 -64.19
CA HIS A 691 1.35 -2.83 -64.19
C HIS A 691 0.28 -2.89 -63.08
N SER A 692 -0.36 -4.05 -62.90
CA SER A 692 -1.45 -4.22 -61.93
C SER A 692 -0.99 -4.23 -60.47
N LEU A 693 0.27 -4.58 -60.20
CA LEU A 693 0.81 -4.74 -58.84
C LEU A 693 1.79 -3.64 -58.43
N TYR A 694 2.09 -2.67 -59.30
CA TYR A 694 3.11 -1.65 -59.05
C TYR A 694 2.95 -0.96 -57.68
N ASP A 695 1.78 -0.41 -57.39
CA ASP A 695 1.52 0.31 -56.13
C ASP A 695 1.60 -0.62 -54.91
N LEU A 696 1.04 -1.82 -55.03
CA LEU A 696 1.03 -2.84 -53.97
C LEU A 696 2.43 -3.35 -53.66
N ALA A 697 3.26 -3.60 -54.67
CA ALA A 697 4.62 -4.08 -54.52
C ALA A 697 5.52 -3.08 -53.78
N ASN A 698 5.24 -1.77 -53.87
CA ASN A 698 5.98 -0.74 -53.14
C ASN A 698 5.71 -0.77 -51.63
N VAL A 699 4.53 -1.25 -51.21
CA VAL A 699 4.10 -1.27 -49.81
C VAL A 699 4.24 -2.67 -49.20
N VAL A 700 4.16 -3.72 -50.01
CA VAL A 700 4.13 -5.12 -49.59
C VAL A 700 5.39 -5.87 -50.02
N PRO A 701 6.32 -6.19 -49.09
CA PRO A 701 7.59 -6.85 -49.41
C PRO A 701 7.43 -8.23 -50.08
N THR A 702 6.43 -9.01 -49.66
CA THR A 702 6.15 -10.33 -50.21
C THR A 702 5.79 -10.26 -51.69
N LEU A 703 4.99 -9.27 -52.09
CA LEU A 703 4.59 -9.04 -53.49
C LEU A 703 5.73 -8.42 -54.30
N ALA A 704 6.62 -7.62 -53.68
CA ALA A 704 7.80 -7.06 -54.33
C ALA A 704 8.71 -8.16 -54.92
N LYS A 705 8.91 -9.27 -54.19
CA LYS A 705 9.67 -10.43 -54.69
C LYS A 705 9.09 -10.95 -56.01
N TYR A 706 7.77 -11.14 -56.07
CA TYR A 706 7.10 -11.66 -57.25
C TYR A 706 7.02 -10.64 -58.38
N TYR A 707 6.96 -9.34 -58.06
CA TYR A 707 7.09 -8.26 -59.03
C TYR A 707 8.45 -8.32 -59.74
N HIS A 708 9.54 -8.49 -58.99
CA HIS A 708 10.88 -8.66 -59.57
C HIS A 708 11.00 -9.94 -60.40
N GLN A 709 10.43 -11.06 -59.92
CA GLN A 709 10.41 -12.31 -60.67
C GLN A 709 9.65 -12.18 -61.99
N ALA A 710 8.48 -11.53 -62.00
CA ALA A 710 7.73 -11.21 -63.21
C ALA A 710 8.53 -10.30 -64.14
N SER A 711 9.28 -9.35 -63.59
CA SER A 711 10.14 -8.45 -64.37
C SER A 711 11.25 -9.19 -65.10
N GLU A 712 11.91 -10.12 -64.41
CA GLU A 712 12.94 -10.96 -65.03
C GLU A 712 12.34 -11.86 -66.11
N ALA A 713 11.22 -12.52 -65.82
CA ALA A 713 10.54 -13.38 -66.78
C ALA A 713 10.05 -12.62 -68.02
N TYR A 714 9.53 -11.40 -67.83
CA TYR A 714 9.17 -10.48 -68.90
C TYR A 714 10.37 -10.15 -69.79
N GLU A 715 11.51 -9.75 -69.21
CA GLU A 715 12.72 -9.41 -69.98
C GLU A 715 13.26 -10.62 -70.76
N GLN A 716 13.23 -11.80 -70.14
CA GLN A 716 13.64 -13.04 -70.81
C GLN A 716 12.72 -13.39 -72.00
N ALA A 717 11.40 -13.28 -71.83
CA ALA A 717 10.43 -13.51 -72.91
C ALA A 717 10.58 -12.47 -74.03
N CYS A 718 10.77 -11.20 -73.69
CA CYS A 718 11.07 -10.13 -74.66
C CYS A 718 12.32 -10.46 -75.47
N SER A 719 13.41 -10.82 -74.80
CA SER A 719 14.67 -11.16 -75.45
C SER A 719 14.51 -12.35 -76.40
N ARG A 720 13.87 -13.45 -75.97
CA ARG A 720 13.63 -14.62 -76.84
C ARG A 720 12.76 -14.27 -78.05
N HIS A 721 11.67 -13.52 -77.84
CA HIS A 721 10.78 -13.10 -78.91
C HIS A 721 11.48 -12.20 -79.93
N ILE A 722 12.20 -11.17 -79.46
CA ILE A 722 12.97 -10.25 -80.30
C ILE A 722 14.03 -11.01 -81.11
N ASN A 723 14.78 -11.90 -80.45
CA ASN A 723 15.79 -12.72 -81.13
C ASN A 723 15.17 -13.59 -82.24
N LEU A 724 14.01 -14.21 -81.97
CA LEU A 724 13.27 -14.99 -82.96
C LEU A 724 12.84 -14.12 -84.15
N VAL A 725 12.28 -12.94 -83.89
CA VAL A 725 11.83 -12.00 -84.93
C VAL A 725 13.00 -11.54 -85.79
N ILE A 726 14.12 -11.14 -85.19
CA ILE A 726 15.34 -10.75 -85.90
C ILE A 726 15.85 -11.91 -86.77
N TYR A 727 15.93 -13.11 -86.20
CA TYR A 727 16.42 -14.28 -86.92
C TYR A 727 15.54 -14.65 -88.11
N ILE A 728 14.21 -14.57 -88.00
CA ILE A 728 13.28 -14.83 -89.12
C ILE A 728 13.55 -13.91 -90.32
N HIS A 729 13.91 -12.65 -90.09
CA HIS A 729 14.10 -11.66 -91.15
C HIS A 729 15.55 -11.57 -91.66
N PHE A 730 16.53 -11.90 -90.82
CA PHE A 730 17.96 -11.80 -91.13
C PHE A 730 18.69 -13.16 -91.01
N GLU A 731 17.97 -14.27 -91.22
CA GLU A 731 18.46 -15.64 -91.02
C GLU A 731 19.80 -15.89 -91.73
N LYS A 732 19.87 -15.58 -93.03
CA LYS A 732 21.07 -15.83 -93.84
C LYS A 732 22.30 -15.06 -93.35
N LEU A 733 22.08 -13.83 -92.88
CA LEU A 733 23.14 -12.97 -92.34
C LEU A 733 23.73 -13.57 -91.07
N PHE A 734 22.87 -13.97 -90.13
CA PHE A 734 23.31 -14.50 -88.83
C PHE A 734 23.73 -15.97 -88.88
N GLN A 735 23.22 -16.78 -89.83
CA GLN A 735 23.76 -18.11 -90.11
C GLN A 735 25.18 -18.04 -90.66
N PHE A 736 25.44 -17.09 -91.57
CA PHE A 736 26.79 -16.87 -92.08
C PHE A 736 27.74 -16.41 -90.98
N ALA A 737 27.28 -15.52 -90.09
CA ALA A 737 28.03 -15.10 -88.91
C ALA A 737 28.38 -16.28 -87.97
N ARG A 738 27.40 -17.14 -87.65
CA ARG A 738 27.63 -18.33 -86.81
C ARG A 738 28.60 -19.31 -87.43
N LYS A 739 28.45 -19.59 -88.73
CA LYS A 739 29.35 -20.51 -89.44
C LYS A 739 30.78 -19.95 -89.47
N ILE A 740 30.96 -18.63 -89.50
CA ILE A 740 32.28 -17.99 -89.30
C ILE A 740 32.81 -18.25 -87.89
N GLU A 741 32.01 -17.99 -86.86
CA GLU A 741 32.40 -18.22 -85.46
C GLU A 741 32.82 -19.68 -85.22
N GLU A 742 32.07 -20.65 -85.75
CA GLU A 742 32.37 -22.08 -85.69
C GLU A 742 33.71 -22.43 -86.36
N LEU A 743 34.00 -21.87 -87.53
CA LEU A 743 35.26 -22.10 -88.24
C LEU A 743 36.44 -21.43 -87.55
N MET A 744 36.22 -20.29 -86.89
CA MET A 744 37.27 -19.58 -86.12
C MET A 744 37.76 -20.36 -84.90
N TYR A 745 37.03 -21.37 -84.42
CA TYR A 745 37.53 -22.27 -83.36
C TYR A 745 38.60 -23.26 -83.85
N ASN A 746 38.55 -23.61 -85.14
CA ASN A 746 39.34 -24.71 -85.70
C ASN A 746 40.40 -24.23 -86.71
N MET A 747 40.33 -22.98 -87.17
CA MET A 747 41.15 -22.45 -88.27
C MET A 747 41.51 -20.98 -88.04
N SER A 748 42.60 -20.53 -88.67
CA SER A 748 43.00 -19.11 -88.64
C SER A 748 42.05 -18.24 -89.49
N PRO A 749 41.81 -16.97 -89.15
CA PRO A 749 40.91 -16.08 -89.90
C PRO A 749 41.26 -15.93 -91.39
N GLU A 750 42.53 -16.13 -91.75
CA GLU A 750 43.06 -16.03 -93.10
C GLU A 750 42.71 -17.24 -93.98
N GLU A 751 42.44 -18.40 -93.37
CA GLU A 751 42.10 -19.65 -94.06
C GLU A 751 40.60 -19.80 -94.33
N ILE A 752 39.76 -19.08 -93.57
CA ILE A 752 38.30 -19.12 -93.68
C ILE A 752 37.79 -18.76 -95.09
N PRO A 753 38.34 -17.75 -95.79
CA PRO A 753 37.90 -17.40 -97.15
C PRO A 753 38.09 -18.50 -98.21
N PHE A 754 38.93 -19.51 -97.92
CA PHE A 754 39.20 -20.63 -98.83
C PHE A 754 38.30 -21.84 -98.57
N GLN A 755 37.47 -21.81 -97.52
CA GLN A 755 36.51 -22.86 -97.20
C GLN A 755 35.27 -22.79 -98.10
N VAL A 756 34.66 -23.96 -98.35
CA VAL A 756 33.48 -24.07 -99.22
C VAL A 756 32.30 -23.26 -98.66
N GLY A 757 31.81 -22.33 -99.48
CA GLY A 757 30.71 -21.43 -99.13
C GLY A 757 31.12 -20.22 -98.27
N MET A 758 32.44 -19.99 -98.10
CA MET A 758 33.01 -18.83 -97.42
C MET A 758 33.89 -17.99 -98.35
N SER A 759 33.75 -18.12 -99.67
CA SER A 759 34.53 -17.27 -100.57
C SER A 759 34.06 -15.80 -100.49
N LYS A 760 34.91 -14.87 -100.94
CA LYS A 760 34.52 -13.45 -101.09
C LYS A 760 33.26 -13.29 -101.96
N VAL A 761 33.08 -14.16 -102.95
CA VAL A 761 31.91 -14.16 -103.83
C VAL A 761 30.65 -14.61 -103.06
N ASP A 762 30.77 -15.64 -102.23
CA ASP A 762 29.67 -16.14 -101.39
C ASP A 762 29.26 -15.09 -100.34
N PHE A 763 30.25 -14.41 -99.74
CA PHE A 763 30.02 -13.31 -98.81
C PHE A 763 29.24 -12.14 -99.46
N ARG A 764 29.68 -11.65 -100.62
CA ARG A 764 28.97 -10.59 -101.36
C ARG A 764 27.57 -11.00 -101.77
N LYS A 765 27.39 -12.26 -102.18
CA LYS A 765 26.08 -12.83 -102.54
C LYS A 765 25.14 -12.87 -101.33
N MET A 766 25.65 -13.27 -100.16
CA MET A 766 24.91 -13.27 -98.91
C MET A 766 24.50 -11.85 -98.49
N LEU A 767 25.42 -10.88 -98.49
CA LEU A 767 25.15 -9.48 -98.18
C LEU A 767 24.06 -8.91 -99.09
N LYS A 768 24.20 -9.10 -100.40
CA LYS A 768 23.20 -8.64 -101.37
C LYS A 768 21.83 -9.27 -101.08
N SER A 769 21.78 -10.56 -100.78
CA SER A 769 20.51 -11.25 -100.52
C SER A 769 19.85 -10.90 -99.18
N SER A 770 20.63 -10.44 -98.19
CA SER A 770 20.16 -10.16 -96.82
C SER A 770 19.89 -8.67 -96.58
N LEU A 771 20.60 -7.79 -97.29
CA LEU A 771 20.54 -6.33 -97.09
C LEU A 771 19.90 -5.58 -98.28
N SER A 772 19.59 -6.25 -99.41
CA SER A 772 18.84 -5.60 -100.48
C SER A 772 17.38 -5.34 -100.06
N GLY A 773 16.90 -4.10 -100.22
CA GLY A 773 15.51 -3.76 -99.86
C GLY A 773 15.27 -3.69 -98.36
N LEU A 774 16.27 -3.22 -97.60
CA LEU A 774 16.30 -3.15 -96.14
C LEU A 774 15.03 -2.52 -95.54
N ASP A 775 14.49 -1.45 -96.13
CA ASP A 775 13.26 -0.80 -95.65
C ASP A 775 12.06 -1.75 -95.62
N LYS A 776 11.92 -2.61 -96.64
CA LYS A 776 10.82 -3.60 -96.70
C LYS A 776 11.01 -4.68 -95.65
N THR A 777 12.26 -5.11 -95.42
CA THR A 777 12.61 -6.13 -94.43
C THR A 777 12.42 -5.62 -93.00
N ILE A 778 12.83 -4.38 -92.70
CA ILE A 778 12.62 -3.72 -91.40
C ILE A 778 11.12 -3.52 -91.14
N ASN A 779 10.36 -3.06 -92.14
CA ASN A 779 8.90 -2.94 -92.02
C ASN A 779 8.23 -4.30 -91.78
N ALA A 780 8.70 -5.37 -92.43
CA ALA A 780 8.20 -6.72 -92.19
C ALA A 780 8.54 -7.20 -90.77
N MET A 781 9.73 -6.85 -90.26
CA MET A 781 10.17 -7.13 -88.90
C MET A 781 9.30 -6.42 -87.86
N TYR A 782 9.01 -5.13 -88.05
CA TYR A 782 8.09 -4.38 -87.19
C TYR A 782 6.67 -4.98 -87.20
N ARG A 783 6.11 -5.26 -88.39
CA ARG A 783 4.80 -5.91 -88.52
C ARG A 783 4.76 -7.28 -87.87
N LYS A 784 5.86 -8.04 -87.92
CA LYS A 784 5.97 -9.35 -87.30
C LYS A 784 6.00 -9.25 -85.78
N LEU A 785 6.71 -8.25 -85.24
CA LEU A 785 6.73 -7.92 -83.81
C LEU A 785 5.35 -7.47 -83.31
N GLN A 786 4.64 -6.64 -84.07
CA GLN A 786 3.28 -6.21 -83.75
C GLN A 786 2.26 -7.36 -83.81
N LYS A 787 2.50 -8.37 -84.65
CA LYS A 787 1.52 -9.41 -84.94
C LYS A 787 1.22 -10.27 -83.69
N ASN A 788 -0.06 -10.32 -83.33
CA ASN A 788 -0.60 -11.07 -82.18
C ASN A 788 -0.27 -10.48 -80.80
N ILE A 789 0.34 -9.29 -80.73
CA ILE A 789 0.36 -8.50 -79.50
C ILE A 789 -0.98 -7.75 -79.43
N THR A 790 -1.71 -7.96 -78.34
CA THR A 790 -2.95 -7.29 -77.95
C THR A 790 -2.70 -6.00 -77.15
N ALA A 791 -1.60 -5.91 -76.41
CA ALA A 791 -1.22 -4.72 -75.64
C ALA A 791 -0.37 -3.75 -76.50
N GLU A 792 -1.03 -2.82 -77.21
CA GLU A 792 -0.34 -1.86 -78.10
C GLU A 792 0.66 -0.96 -77.37
N GLU A 793 0.45 -0.70 -76.08
CA GLU A 793 1.33 0.13 -75.23
C GLU A 793 2.74 -0.45 -75.06
N LEU A 794 2.92 -1.77 -75.21
CA LEU A 794 4.22 -2.42 -75.11
C LEU A 794 5.06 -2.29 -76.38
N LEU A 795 4.41 -2.03 -77.52
CA LEU A 795 5.03 -2.10 -78.84
C LEU A 795 6.17 -1.09 -79.04
N PRO A 796 6.09 0.19 -78.63
CA PRO A 796 7.19 1.13 -78.78
C PRO A 796 8.46 0.68 -78.04
N SER A 797 8.31 0.25 -76.78
CA SER A 797 9.42 -0.24 -75.96
C SER A 797 10.05 -1.50 -76.55
N LEU A 798 9.22 -2.46 -76.99
CA LEU A 798 9.69 -3.67 -77.66
C LEU A 798 10.41 -3.36 -78.97
N TRP A 799 9.93 -2.38 -79.74
CA TRP A 799 10.57 -1.97 -80.98
C TRP A 799 11.93 -1.32 -80.76
N ASP A 800 12.06 -0.44 -79.77
CA ASP A 800 13.34 0.15 -79.40
C ASP A 800 14.35 -0.90 -78.92
N LYS A 801 13.90 -1.87 -78.12
CA LYS A 801 14.73 -3.03 -77.73
C LYS A 801 15.14 -3.87 -78.94
N CYS A 802 14.22 -4.12 -79.88
CA CYS A 802 14.49 -4.88 -81.10
C CYS A 802 15.53 -4.19 -81.99
N LYS A 803 15.40 -2.87 -82.22
CA LYS A 803 16.38 -2.07 -82.96
C LYS A 803 17.76 -2.16 -82.32
N LYS A 804 17.83 -2.00 -81.00
CA LYS A 804 19.09 -2.09 -80.24
C LYS A 804 19.74 -3.47 -80.36
N GLU A 805 18.98 -4.54 -80.10
CA GLU A 805 19.49 -5.91 -80.16
C GLU A 805 19.98 -6.28 -81.58
N PHE A 806 19.25 -5.85 -82.62
CA PHE A 806 19.68 -6.04 -84.00
C PHE A 806 20.99 -5.31 -84.29
N LEU A 807 21.12 -4.05 -83.87
CA LEU A 807 22.35 -3.25 -84.05
C LEU A 807 23.54 -3.87 -83.32
N ASP A 808 23.35 -4.38 -82.09
CA ASP A 808 24.41 -5.03 -81.31
C ASP A 808 24.90 -6.32 -82.00
N LYS A 809 23.98 -7.15 -82.51
CA LYS A 809 24.34 -8.33 -83.31
C LYS A 809 25.01 -7.96 -84.62
N TYR A 810 24.54 -6.91 -85.29
CA TYR A 810 25.12 -6.44 -86.54
C TYR A 810 26.54 -5.88 -86.33
N ALA A 811 26.76 -5.13 -85.25
CA ALA A 811 28.09 -4.65 -84.87
C ALA A 811 29.05 -5.81 -84.58
N THR A 812 28.57 -6.87 -83.92
CA THR A 812 29.35 -8.09 -83.67
C THR A 812 29.71 -8.80 -84.99
N PHE A 813 28.75 -8.92 -85.90
CA PHE A 813 28.98 -9.44 -87.24
C PHE A 813 30.05 -8.62 -87.99
N LEU A 814 29.96 -7.29 -87.99
CA LEU A 814 30.96 -6.44 -88.65
C LEU A 814 32.36 -6.61 -88.07
N LYS A 815 32.49 -6.78 -86.74
CA LYS A 815 33.78 -7.09 -86.11
C LYS A 815 34.36 -8.41 -86.62
N LEU A 816 33.55 -9.46 -86.77
CA LEU A 816 34.00 -10.74 -87.31
C LEU A 816 34.42 -10.61 -88.77
N ILE A 817 33.61 -9.93 -89.58
CA ILE A 817 33.90 -9.71 -91.00
C ILE A 817 35.17 -8.90 -91.20
N SER A 818 35.43 -7.88 -90.39
CA SER A 818 36.64 -7.04 -90.50
C SER A 818 37.95 -7.84 -90.36
N LYS A 819 37.92 -8.97 -89.63
CA LYS A 819 39.07 -9.86 -89.44
C LYS A 819 39.31 -10.81 -90.62
N ILE A 820 38.26 -11.14 -91.38
CA ILE A 820 38.29 -12.20 -92.41
C ILE A 820 38.28 -11.60 -93.82
N TYR A 821 37.51 -10.52 -94.03
CA TYR A 821 37.36 -9.84 -95.31
C TYR A 821 37.67 -8.33 -95.19
N PRO A 822 38.90 -7.94 -94.85
CA PRO A 822 39.27 -6.54 -94.59
C PRO A 822 39.16 -5.62 -95.83
N SER A 823 39.02 -6.19 -97.03
CA SER A 823 38.94 -5.48 -98.32
C SER A 823 37.52 -5.28 -98.84
N GLU A 824 36.50 -5.78 -98.14
CA GLU A 824 35.10 -5.65 -98.54
C GLU A 824 34.43 -4.44 -97.90
N THR A 825 33.63 -3.71 -98.67
CA THR A 825 32.83 -2.59 -98.16
C THR A 825 31.47 -3.11 -97.68
N VAL A 826 31.12 -2.78 -96.44
CA VAL A 826 29.86 -3.17 -95.80
C VAL A 826 29.25 -1.93 -95.16
N ILE A 827 27.91 -1.88 -95.10
CA ILE A 827 27.15 -0.79 -94.45
C ILE A 827 27.64 -0.64 -93.00
N SER A 828 27.97 0.58 -92.61
CA SER A 828 28.43 0.85 -91.25
C SER A 828 27.29 0.75 -90.24
N VAL A 829 27.62 0.58 -88.95
CA VAL A 829 26.60 0.56 -87.88
C VAL A 829 25.80 1.87 -87.84
N ASN A 830 26.42 3.01 -88.16
CA ASN A 830 25.75 4.31 -88.16
C ASN A 830 24.75 4.44 -89.30
N GLU A 831 25.12 4.04 -90.53
CA GLU A 831 24.20 4.02 -91.67
C GLU A 831 23.03 3.05 -91.45
N MET A 832 23.30 1.88 -90.85
CA MET A 832 22.25 0.93 -90.46
C MET A 832 21.31 1.52 -89.40
N LYS A 833 21.86 2.26 -88.43
CA LYS A 833 21.09 2.94 -87.38
C LYS A 833 20.21 4.04 -87.96
N ASP A 834 20.71 4.84 -88.89
CA ASP A 834 19.92 5.88 -89.55
C ASP A 834 18.76 5.28 -90.37
N THR A 835 18.99 4.14 -91.02
CA THR A 835 17.94 3.41 -91.75
C THR A 835 16.86 2.84 -90.82
N LEU A 836 17.24 2.39 -89.62
CA LEU A 836 16.30 1.94 -88.58
C LEU A 836 15.58 3.11 -87.87
N ALA A 837 16.10 4.33 -87.95
CA ALA A 837 15.51 5.52 -87.36
C ALA A 837 14.54 6.23 -88.32
N SER A 838 14.69 6.04 -89.63
CA SER A 838 13.77 6.55 -90.66
C SER A 838 12.45 5.80 -90.79
N LEU A 839 12.25 4.74 -89.97
CA LEU A 839 11.10 3.83 -89.93
C LEU A 839 10.64 3.65 -88.48
#